data_AF-A0A1A8UL15-F1
#
_entry.id   AF-A0A1A8UL15-F1
#
_cell.length_a   1.000
_cell.length_b   1.000
_cell.length_c   1.000
_cell.angle_alpha   90.00
_cell.angle_beta   90.00
_cell.angle_gamma   90.00
#
_symmetry.space_group_name_H-M   'P 1'
#
loop_
_entity.id
_entity.type
_entity.pdbx_description
1 polymer ?
#
loop_
_entity_poly.entity_id
_entity_poly.type
_entity_poly.pdbx_seq_one_letter_code
_entity_poly.pdbx_strand_id
1 'polypeptide(L)'
;MSLSFEGKVVLVTGAGGGLGREYALAFAAKGASVVVNDLGVDTAGGGKSSAAADKVVEEIRAKGGKAVANYDSVEDGEKLIQSALDAFGRIDIVVNNAGILRDRSFPRTSDLDWDLIHRIHLRGSFLVTRAAWNHMKKQKFGRIIMTASAAGIYGNFGQANYSSAKLGILGLANTLAIEGIKHNIHCNTIAPVAGSRLTETVMPPDLVASLKPEHVAPLVLWLCHEQCQENGGLFEVGAGWIGKLRWERTRGQVVRQKNKPMTPEAVRDNWDKICDFANATKPANIAESLESILSALSQVESGEAGANPTAGLGSAASGSGANPAAAAGQTLSTTSFTYDHLQCILYALGVGMSTKDPDHLKFLYEGHPDFSCLPTFGVIPSFSAIMGGQILQIPGMDINLAQVLHGEQYLELFRPLPTSGTLTSVSTVADVLDKGSGAVILCDVKTYNGEELVCFNQFSVFVVGAGGFGGKRSSEQAKAPAPPPKRAPDAVVIESTTRDQAALYRLSGDWNPLHIDPSFAAMAGFKTPILHGLCSFGFAARHVLKQFADNDPSRFKAIKVRFAKPVIPGQSLQTEMWKEGNRIHIQCKVKETGDVVLTGAYVDLHGSTKASPESLPQEGGLSSDLVFAEIGRRIKDVGSELVKKVNAVFGWEITKNGKTAAQWTIDLKNGSGSLIKGPHGGKVDVTFAVSDEDFMEVVTGKLQPQKAFFAGKLKVKGNIMLSQKLEVILKDYAKL
;
A
#
# COMPACT_ATOMS: atom_id res chain seq x y z
N MET A 1 14.58 24.79 -4.91
CA MET A 1 15.25 25.41 -6.07
C MET A 1 14.33 25.29 -7.27
N SER A 2 14.31 26.27 -8.18
CA SER A 2 13.53 26.20 -9.42
C SER A 2 14.18 25.26 -10.43
N LEU A 3 13.40 24.47 -11.18
CA LEU A 3 13.90 23.67 -12.30
C LEU A 3 14.51 24.57 -13.39
N SER A 4 15.68 24.22 -13.89
CA SER A 4 16.43 24.97 -14.92
C SER A 4 16.88 24.02 -16.05
N PHE A 5 16.94 24.53 -17.27
CA PHE A 5 17.40 23.82 -18.47
C PHE A 5 18.59 24.53 -19.11
N GLU A 6 19.29 25.36 -18.35
CA GLU A 6 20.50 26.02 -18.83
C GLU A 6 21.52 24.99 -19.36
N GLY A 7 22.05 25.28 -20.55
CA GLY A 7 23.00 24.40 -21.24
C GLY A 7 22.37 23.17 -21.91
N LYS A 8 21.05 22.96 -21.84
CA LYS A 8 20.35 21.89 -22.57
C LYS A 8 19.83 22.39 -23.93
N VAL A 9 19.91 21.54 -24.93
CA VAL A 9 19.33 21.77 -26.26
C VAL A 9 18.06 20.93 -26.44
N VAL A 10 16.96 21.60 -26.76
CA VAL A 10 15.63 21.03 -26.88
C VAL A 10 15.12 21.15 -28.31
N LEU A 11 14.77 20.04 -28.95
CA LEU A 11 13.99 20.03 -30.19
C LEU A 11 12.52 19.78 -29.86
N VAL A 12 11.63 20.63 -30.36
CA VAL A 12 10.17 20.41 -30.32
C VAL A 12 9.63 20.36 -31.75
N THR A 13 9.01 19.24 -32.13
CA THR A 13 8.39 19.10 -33.46
C THR A 13 6.94 19.60 -33.47
N GLY A 14 6.52 20.24 -34.56
CA GLY A 14 5.20 20.88 -34.64
C GLY A 14 5.04 22.02 -33.62
N ALA A 15 6.06 22.85 -33.48
CA ALA A 15 6.16 23.89 -32.46
C ALA A 15 5.66 25.27 -32.92
N GLY A 16 5.06 25.37 -34.10
CA GLY A 16 4.51 26.63 -34.63
C GLY A 16 3.18 27.06 -34.00
N GLY A 17 2.51 26.17 -33.26
CA GLY A 17 1.24 26.46 -32.58
C GLY A 17 0.88 25.44 -31.50
N GLY A 18 -0.24 25.69 -30.80
CA GLY A 18 -0.82 24.77 -29.81
C GLY A 18 0.17 24.32 -28.72
N LEU A 19 0.14 23.03 -28.41
CA LEU A 19 1.01 22.39 -27.40
C LEU A 19 2.50 22.57 -27.69
N GLY A 20 2.93 22.36 -28.93
CA GLY A 20 4.34 22.44 -29.31
C GLY A 20 4.91 23.85 -29.10
N ARG A 21 4.15 24.89 -29.47
CA ARG A 21 4.54 26.29 -29.20
C ARG A 21 4.73 26.53 -27.71
N GLU A 22 3.80 26.06 -26.89
CA GLU A 22 3.87 26.28 -25.45
C GLU A 22 5.03 25.54 -24.80
N TYR A 23 5.33 24.32 -25.24
CA TYR A 23 6.54 23.61 -24.79
C TYR A 23 7.81 24.39 -25.14
N ALA A 24 7.92 24.90 -26.37
CA ALA A 24 9.08 25.66 -26.81
C ALA A 24 9.29 26.94 -25.97
N LEU A 25 8.21 27.69 -25.72
CA LEU A 25 8.25 28.88 -24.86
C LEU A 25 8.62 28.54 -23.42
N ALA A 26 8.02 27.49 -22.86
CA ALA A 26 8.28 27.06 -21.48
C ALA A 26 9.73 26.58 -21.27
N PHE A 27 10.30 25.81 -22.20
CA PHE A 27 11.71 25.40 -22.14
C PHE A 27 12.65 26.60 -22.26
N ALA A 28 12.41 27.51 -23.22
CA ALA A 28 13.24 28.70 -23.41
C ALA A 28 13.20 29.62 -22.17
N ALA A 29 12.03 29.81 -21.56
CA ALA A 29 11.88 30.58 -20.33
C ALA A 29 12.63 29.97 -19.12
N LYS A 30 13.04 28.70 -19.20
CA LYS A 30 13.88 28.01 -18.23
C LYS A 30 15.35 27.86 -18.65
N GLY A 31 15.78 28.60 -19.69
CA GLY A 31 17.18 28.70 -20.08
C GLY A 31 17.65 27.70 -21.15
N ALA A 32 16.76 26.89 -21.72
CA ALA A 32 17.12 25.99 -22.81
C ALA A 32 17.40 26.75 -24.12
N SER A 33 18.29 26.18 -24.95
CA SER A 33 18.37 26.53 -26.37
C SER A 33 17.39 25.67 -27.16
N VAL A 34 16.46 26.28 -27.90
CA VAL A 34 15.33 25.56 -28.50
C VAL A 34 15.40 25.54 -30.03
N VAL A 35 15.26 24.35 -30.62
CA VAL A 35 14.96 24.19 -32.05
C VAL A 35 13.46 24.08 -32.21
N VAL A 36 12.87 25.09 -32.86
CA VAL A 36 11.44 25.18 -33.15
C VAL A 36 11.22 24.60 -34.54
N ASN A 37 10.83 23.32 -34.62
CA ASN A 37 10.48 22.70 -35.90
C ASN A 37 8.98 22.88 -36.19
N ASP A 38 8.65 23.40 -37.37
CA ASP A 38 7.28 23.36 -37.89
C ASP A 38 7.29 23.41 -39.43
N LEU A 39 6.52 22.53 -40.07
CA LEU A 39 6.40 22.49 -41.53
C LEU A 39 5.45 23.61 -42.04
N GLY A 40 4.62 24.18 -41.18
CA GLY A 40 3.64 25.21 -41.51
C GLY A 40 2.48 24.70 -42.35
N VAL A 41 2.07 23.46 -42.12
CA VAL A 41 0.92 22.83 -42.79
C VAL A 41 -0.38 23.11 -42.05
N ASP A 42 -1.51 22.98 -42.74
CA ASP A 42 -2.82 22.94 -42.10
C ASP A 42 -3.04 21.64 -41.30
N THR A 43 -4.16 21.57 -40.57
CA THR A 43 -4.52 20.42 -39.73
C THR A 43 -4.74 19.12 -40.51
N ALA A 44 -4.97 19.20 -41.82
CA ALA A 44 -5.13 18.06 -42.72
C ALA A 44 -3.81 17.69 -43.45
N GLY A 45 -2.71 18.40 -43.18
CA GLY A 45 -1.41 18.17 -43.81
C GLY A 45 -1.22 18.83 -45.18
N GLY A 46 -2.02 19.84 -45.53
CA GLY A 46 -1.89 20.65 -46.75
C GLY A 46 -1.02 21.91 -46.57
N GLY A 47 -0.36 22.36 -47.64
CA GLY A 47 0.46 23.57 -47.66
C GLY A 47 1.89 23.40 -47.13
N LYS A 48 2.67 24.50 -47.06
CA LYS A 48 3.96 24.61 -46.38
C LYS A 48 4.27 26.09 -46.12
N SER A 49 4.75 26.46 -44.94
CA SER A 49 5.11 27.85 -44.62
C SER A 49 6.20 27.93 -43.56
N SER A 50 7.20 28.80 -43.73
CA SER A 50 8.21 29.05 -42.69
C SER A 50 7.67 29.88 -41.53
N ALA A 51 6.65 30.71 -41.79
CA ALA A 51 6.18 31.74 -40.87
C ALA A 51 5.73 31.22 -39.51
N ALA A 52 5.23 29.98 -39.43
CA ALA A 52 4.78 29.37 -38.18
C ALA A 52 5.94 29.16 -37.20
N ALA A 53 7.06 28.60 -37.66
CA ALA A 53 8.25 28.41 -36.83
C ALA A 53 8.93 29.75 -36.53
N ASP A 54 9.06 30.63 -37.53
CA ASP A 54 9.71 31.94 -37.43
C ASP A 54 9.08 32.79 -36.32
N LYS A 55 7.74 32.87 -36.29
CA LYS A 55 7.00 33.64 -35.29
C LYS A 55 7.30 33.19 -33.85
N VAL A 56 7.41 31.88 -33.61
CA VAL A 56 7.70 31.35 -32.26
C VAL A 56 9.16 31.59 -31.88
N VAL A 57 10.10 31.50 -32.83
CA VAL A 57 11.50 31.85 -32.60
C VAL A 57 11.64 33.33 -32.25
N GLU A 58 10.97 34.23 -32.98
CA GLU A 58 10.93 35.65 -32.68
C GLU A 58 10.36 35.92 -31.29
N GLU A 59 9.28 35.25 -30.91
CA GLU A 59 8.68 35.36 -29.58
C GLU A 59 9.65 34.91 -28.47
N ILE A 60 10.35 33.79 -28.67
CA ILE A 60 11.37 33.30 -27.73
C ILE A 60 12.50 34.32 -27.58
N ARG A 61 13.02 34.85 -28.70
CA ARG A 61 14.11 35.84 -28.72
C ARG A 61 13.69 37.15 -28.06
N ALA A 62 12.46 37.61 -28.30
CA ALA A 62 11.90 38.80 -27.66
C ALA A 62 11.81 38.66 -26.13
N LYS A 63 11.63 37.43 -25.62
CA LYS A 63 11.66 37.12 -24.18
C LYS A 63 13.06 36.82 -23.63
N GLY A 64 14.12 37.04 -24.43
CA GLY A 64 15.52 36.84 -24.03
C GLY A 64 16.02 35.39 -24.12
N GLY A 65 15.24 34.48 -24.71
CA GLY A 65 15.62 33.08 -24.91
C GLY A 65 16.44 32.84 -26.17
N LYS A 66 16.96 31.62 -26.33
CA LYS A 66 17.75 31.19 -27.50
C LYS A 66 16.94 30.21 -28.34
N ALA A 67 16.71 30.53 -29.60
CA ALA A 67 16.03 29.61 -30.52
C ALA A 67 16.46 29.75 -31.99
N VAL A 68 16.32 28.66 -32.74
CA VAL A 68 16.45 28.57 -34.21
C VAL A 68 15.25 27.82 -34.78
N ALA A 69 14.83 28.18 -36.00
CA ALA A 69 13.73 27.52 -36.69
C ALA A 69 14.24 26.35 -37.54
N ASN A 70 13.41 25.33 -37.73
CA ASN A 70 13.57 24.30 -38.74
C ASN A 70 12.25 24.10 -39.49
N TYR A 71 12.30 23.98 -40.82
CA TYR A 71 11.11 23.94 -41.70
C TYR A 71 10.93 22.60 -42.43
N ASP A 72 11.65 21.56 -41.99
CA ASP A 72 11.62 20.24 -42.61
C ASP A 72 10.46 19.40 -42.04
N SER A 73 10.02 18.42 -42.84
CA SER A 73 9.07 17.42 -42.35
C SER A 73 9.76 16.53 -41.31
N VAL A 74 9.00 16.03 -40.34
CA VAL A 74 9.48 14.97 -39.42
C VAL A 74 9.86 13.68 -40.14
N GLU A 75 9.44 13.51 -41.40
CA GLU A 75 9.90 12.45 -42.28
C GLU A 75 11.39 12.57 -42.66
N ASP A 76 11.99 13.76 -42.50
CA ASP A 76 13.41 14.06 -42.71
C ASP A 76 14.12 14.27 -41.36
N GLY A 77 13.87 13.39 -40.38
CA GLY A 77 14.32 13.56 -38.99
C GLY A 77 15.81 13.90 -38.80
N GLU A 78 16.69 13.46 -39.71
CA GLU A 78 18.12 13.80 -39.69
C GLU A 78 18.36 15.32 -39.81
N LYS A 79 17.60 16.03 -40.67
CA LYS A 79 17.75 17.48 -40.87
C LYS A 79 17.34 18.28 -39.64
N LEU A 80 16.34 17.79 -38.90
CA LEU A 80 15.88 18.43 -37.65
C LEU A 80 16.98 18.34 -36.59
N ILE A 81 17.61 17.18 -36.45
CA ILE A 81 18.72 16.99 -35.52
C ILE A 81 19.95 17.77 -35.98
N GLN A 82 20.25 17.78 -37.28
CA GLN A 82 21.35 18.57 -37.83
C GLN A 82 21.19 20.06 -37.52
N SER A 83 19.97 20.60 -37.57
CA SER A 83 19.71 22.00 -37.17
C SER A 83 20.08 22.28 -35.71
N ALA A 84 19.88 21.31 -34.79
CA ALA A 84 20.30 21.42 -33.40
C ALA A 84 21.83 21.38 -33.26
N LEU A 85 22.48 20.48 -34.01
CA LEU A 85 23.93 20.33 -34.01
C LEU A 85 24.63 21.56 -34.59
N ASP A 86 24.15 22.10 -35.70
CA ASP A 86 24.73 23.27 -36.36
C ASP A 86 24.58 24.53 -35.49
N ALA A 87 23.41 24.72 -34.88
CA ALA A 87 23.14 25.92 -34.09
C ALA A 87 23.75 25.86 -32.67
N PHE A 88 23.76 24.69 -32.04
CA PHE A 88 24.04 24.56 -30.60
C PHE A 88 25.03 23.44 -30.24
N GLY A 89 25.51 22.66 -31.22
CA GLY A 89 26.55 21.64 -31.04
C GLY A 89 26.13 20.34 -30.37
N ARG A 90 24.85 20.22 -29.94
CA ARG A 90 24.34 19.04 -29.22
C ARG A 90 22.83 18.91 -29.33
N ILE A 91 22.29 17.78 -28.87
CA ILE A 91 20.86 17.55 -28.65
C ILE A 91 20.67 16.75 -27.35
N ASP A 92 19.82 17.25 -26.46
CA ASP A 92 19.59 16.67 -25.13
C ASP A 92 18.15 16.19 -24.94
N ILE A 93 17.20 16.92 -25.51
CA ILE A 93 15.77 16.70 -25.31
C ILE A 93 15.06 16.70 -26.67
N VAL A 94 14.24 15.68 -26.94
CA VAL A 94 13.39 15.59 -28.13
C VAL A 94 11.95 15.44 -27.70
N VAL A 95 11.10 16.40 -28.10
CA VAL A 95 9.65 16.33 -27.89
C VAL A 95 8.97 16.08 -29.23
N ASN A 96 8.58 14.82 -29.46
CA ASN A 96 7.85 14.41 -30.65
C ASN A 96 6.37 14.78 -30.50
N ASN A 97 5.98 15.95 -31.04
CA ASN A 97 4.63 16.52 -30.91
C ASN A 97 3.92 16.74 -32.26
N ALA A 98 4.65 16.85 -33.38
CA ALA A 98 4.07 17.05 -34.71
C ALA A 98 2.93 16.05 -35.03
N GLY A 99 1.86 16.55 -35.65
CA GLY A 99 0.69 15.75 -35.92
C GLY A 99 -0.35 16.44 -36.79
N ILE A 100 -1.21 15.63 -37.42
CA ILE A 100 -2.31 16.04 -38.29
C ILE A 100 -3.55 15.17 -38.01
N LEU A 101 -4.70 15.50 -38.60
CA LEU A 101 -5.92 14.68 -38.53
C LEU A 101 -6.46 14.37 -39.92
N ARG A 102 -6.97 13.14 -40.07
CA ARG A 102 -7.66 12.63 -41.28
C ARG A 102 -8.79 11.71 -40.85
N ASP A 103 -9.75 12.28 -40.13
CA ASP A 103 -10.84 11.52 -39.51
C ASP A 103 -11.83 11.03 -40.57
N ARG A 104 -12.04 9.71 -40.61
CA ARG A 104 -12.93 8.99 -41.52
C ARG A 104 -13.50 7.77 -40.80
N SER A 105 -14.78 7.49 -40.99
CA SER A 105 -15.33 6.18 -40.62
C SER A 105 -14.50 5.08 -41.29
N PHE A 106 -14.26 3.95 -40.60
CA PHE A 106 -13.31 2.92 -41.05
C PHE A 106 -13.40 2.54 -42.55
N PRO A 107 -14.59 2.30 -43.16
CA PRO A 107 -14.68 1.95 -44.58
C PRO A 107 -14.37 3.10 -45.56
N ARG A 108 -14.33 4.35 -45.08
CA ARG A 108 -14.07 5.56 -45.87
C ARG A 108 -12.64 6.08 -45.67
N THR A 109 -11.82 5.40 -44.88
CA THR A 109 -10.40 5.74 -44.75
C THR A 109 -9.70 5.33 -46.04
N SER A 110 -9.22 6.30 -46.81
CA SER A 110 -8.40 6.03 -47.99
C SER A 110 -6.99 5.59 -47.58
N ASP A 111 -6.28 4.89 -48.47
CA ASP A 111 -4.87 4.52 -48.27
C ASP A 111 -4.01 5.76 -47.97
N LEU A 112 -4.29 6.88 -48.64
CA LEU A 112 -3.60 8.14 -48.40
C LEU A 112 -3.86 8.68 -46.98
N ASP A 113 -5.11 8.65 -46.51
CA ASP A 113 -5.47 9.08 -45.16
C ASP A 113 -4.82 8.19 -44.10
N TRP A 114 -4.66 6.89 -44.38
CA TRP A 114 -3.95 5.95 -43.51
C TRP A 114 -2.45 6.23 -43.48
N ASP A 115 -1.81 6.28 -44.66
CA ASP A 115 -0.37 6.41 -44.81
C ASP A 115 0.14 7.75 -44.29
N LEU A 116 -0.58 8.84 -44.56
CA LEU A 116 -0.15 10.17 -44.13
C LEU A 116 -0.13 10.26 -42.59
N ILE A 117 -1.15 9.71 -41.92
CA ILE A 117 -1.21 9.67 -40.46
C ILE A 117 -0.05 8.84 -39.89
N HIS A 118 0.23 7.65 -40.42
CA HIS A 118 1.34 6.84 -39.94
C HIS A 118 2.70 7.45 -40.23
N ARG A 119 2.88 8.08 -41.39
CA ARG A 119 4.14 8.73 -41.78
C ARG A 119 4.50 9.90 -40.88
N ILE A 120 3.53 10.76 -40.58
CA ILE A 120 3.77 11.94 -39.75
C ILE A 120 3.90 11.58 -38.27
N HIS A 121 2.97 10.78 -37.74
CA HIS A 121 2.93 10.51 -36.30
C HIS A 121 3.98 9.46 -35.88
N LEU A 122 3.86 8.23 -36.39
CA LEU A 122 4.66 7.11 -35.91
C LEU A 122 6.05 7.10 -36.56
N ARG A 123 6.09 7.09 -37.90
CA ARG A 123 7.36 7.06 -38.64
C ARG A 123 8.18 8.32 -38.40
N GLY A 124 7.56 9.50 -38.39
CA GLY A 124 8.22 10.77 -38.08
C GLY A 124 8.89 10.75 -36.70
N SER A 125 8.15 10.37 -35.66
CA SER A 125 8.70 10.24 -34.29
C SER A 125 9.87 9.26 -34.22
N PHE A 126 9.76 8.12 -34.93
CA PHE A 126 10.86 7.17 -35.07
C PHE A 126 12.10 7.80 -35.72
N LEU A 127 11.95 8.49 -36.84
CA LEU A 127 13.07 9.04 -37.61
C LEU A 127 13.81 10.14 -36.84
N VAL A 128 13.07 11.06 -36.23
CA VAL A 128 13.64 12.14 -35.41
C VAL A 128 14.38 11.56 -34.19
N THR A 129 13.75 10.62 -33.49
CA THR A 129 14.35 10.00 -32.30
C THR A 129 15.58 9.17 -32.66
N ARG A 130 15.53 8.41 -33.76
CA ARG A 130 16.66 7.63 -34.28
C ARG A 130 17.86 8.51 -34.59
N ALA A 131 17.64 9.66 -35.25
CA ALA A 131 18.69 10.61 -35.57
C ALA A 131 19.34 11.18 -34.30
N ALA A 132 18.57 11.45 -33.24
CA ALA A 132 19.11 11.96 -31.97
C ALA A 132 19.85 10.91 -31.13
N TRP A 133 19.49 9.63 -31.28
CA TRP A 133 19.83 8.56 -30.34
C TRP A 133 21.32 8.42 -30.05
N ASN A 134 22.14 8.36 -31.11
CA ASN A 134 23.58 8.16 -30.97
C ASN A 134 24.28 9.38 -30.34
N HIS A 135 23.73 10.59 -30.50
CA HIS A 135 24.23 11.78 -29.82
C HIS A 135 23.94 11.71 -28.33
N MET A 136 22.70 11.39 -27.94
CA MET A 136 22.32 11.23 -26.53
C MET A 136 23.11 10.11 -25.84
N LYS A 137 23.31 8.98 -26.53
CA LYS A 137 24.09 7.84 -26.02
C LYS A 137 25.54 8.21 -25.74
N LYS A 138 26.20 8.96 -26.65
CA LYS A 138 27.57 9.47 -26.45
C LYS A 138 27.64 10.43 -25.27
N GLN A 139 26.64 11.29 -25.11
CA GLN A 139 26.55 12.28 -24.03
C GLN A 139 26.17 11.68 -22.67
N LYS A 140 25.66 10.44 -22.62
CA LYS A 140 25.06 9.81 -21.43
C LYS A 140 23.94 10.66 -20.81
N PHE A 141 23.18 11.32 -21.66
CA PHE A 141 21.99 12.09 -21.28
C PHE A 141 21.04 12.16 -22.47
N GLY A 142 19.77 11.87 -22.22
CA GLY A 142 18.70 12.07 -23.18
C GLY A 142 17.34 12.09 -22.51
N ARG A 143 16.42 12.93 -22.98
CA ARG A 143 15.01 12.89 -22.59
C ARG A 143 14.14 12.96 -23.83
N ILE A 144 13.23 12.02 -23.95
CA ILE A 144 12.38 11.86 -25.12
C ILE A 144 10.93 11.86 -24.65
N ILE A 145 10.11 12.69 -25.29
CA ILE A 145 8.66 12.70 -25.11
C ILE A 145 7.99 12.24 -26.39
N MET A 146 7.07 11.31 -26.20
CA MET A 146 6.21 10.76 -27.22
C MET A 146 4.77 11.24 -26.98
N THR A 147 4.12 11.76 -28.02
CA THR A 147 2.75 12.27 -27.90
C THR A 147 1.74 11.26 -28.45
N ALA A 148 1.17 10.46 -27.55
CA ALA A 148 0.02 9.59 -27.81
C ALA A 148 -1.30 10.40 -27.78
N SER A 149 -2.42 9.76 -27.46
CA SER A 149 -3.73 10.39 -27.23
C SER A 149 -4.68 9.43 -26.52
N ALA A 150 -5.72 9.97 -25.88
CA ALA A 150 -6.83 9.16 -25.36
C ALA A 150 -7.51 8.32 -26.46
N ALA A 151 -7.62 8.86 -27.69
CA ALA A 151 -8.13 8.11 -28.84
C ALA A 151 -7.26 6.89 -29.20
N GLY A 152 -5.95 6.96 -28.97
CA GLY A 152 -5.07 5.79 -29.10
C GLY A 152 -5.28 4.77 -27.98
N ILE A 153 -5.45 5.23 -26.73
CA ILE A 153 -5.57 4.37 -25.55
C ILE A 153 -6.92 3.64 -25.50
N TYR A 154 -8.01 4.36 -25.77
CA TYR A 154 -9.39 3.86 -25.59
C TYR A 154 -10.14 3.62 -26.89
N GLY A 155 -9.60 4.07 -28.03
CA GLY A 155 -10.32 4.15 -29.29
C GLY A 155 -11.21 5.39 -29.37
N ASN A 156 -11.51 5.82 -30.60
CA ASN A 156 -12.51 6.86 -30.87
C ASN A 156 -13.15 6.64 -32.25
N PHE A 157 -14.45 6.94 -32.39
CA PHE A 157 -15.17 6.74 -33.64
C PHE A 157 -14.56 7.59 -34.76
N GLY A 158 -14.35 6.99 -35.94
CA GLY A 158 -13.84 7.69 -37.12
C GLY A 158 -12.33 7.99 -37.09
N GLN A 159 -11.59 7.43 -36.14
CA GLN A 159 -10.16 7.73 -35.95
C GLN A 159 -9.25 6.49 -35.98
N ALA A 160 -9.62 5.43 -36.70
CA ALA A 160 -8.87 4.17 -36.70
C ALA A 160 -7.39 4.32 -37.15
N ASN A 161 -7.12 5.16 -38.14
CA ASN A 161 -5.77 5.51 -38.57
C ASN A 161 -4.99 6.24 -37.46
N TYR A 162 -5.62 7.25 -36.84
CA TYR A 162 -5.02 8.07 -35.79
C TYR A 162 -4.79 7.28 -34.50
N SER A 163 -5.78 6.52 -34.03
CA SER A 163 -5.66 5.68 -32.83
C SER A 163 -4.54 4.64 -32.99
N SER A 164 -4.46 3.99 -34.15
CA SER A 164 -3.40 3.02 -34.46
C SER A 164 -2.01 3.66 -34.41
N ALA A 165 -1.82 4.82 -35.04
CA ALA A 165 -0.54 5.52 -34.99
C ALA A 165 -0.18 5.97 -33.57
N LYS A 166 -1.14 6.49 -32.80
CA LYS A 166 -0.92 7.00 -31.44
C LYS A 166 -0.60 5.92 -30.43
N LEU A 167 -1.22 4.74 -30.53
CA LEU A 167 -0.86 3.61 -29.67
C LEU A 167 0.42 2.91 -30.15
N GLY A 168 0.70 2.92 -31.46
CA GLY A 168 1.99 2.48 -32.01
C GLY A 168 3.18 3.28 -31.47
N ILE A 169 2.97 4.59 -31.23
CA ILE A 169 3.97 5.46 -30.58
C ILE A 169 4.27 5.00 -29.14
N LEU A 170 3.26 4.57 -28.38
CA LEU A 170 3.48 4.00 -27.04
C LEU A 170 4.31 2.71 -27.12
N GLY A 171 4.02 1.85 -28.10
CA GLY A 171 4.83 0.64 -28.36
C GLY A 171 6.30 0.97 -28.65
N LEU A 172 6.56 1.99 -29.49
CA LEU A 172 7.91 2.50 -29.74
C LEU A 172 8.57 3.03 -28.46
N ALA A 173 7.85 3.82 -27.66
CA ALA A 173 8.36 4.40 -26.42
C ALA A 173 8.79 3.32 -25.40
N ASN A 174 8.01 2.24 -25.27
CA ASN A 174 8.29 1.12 -24.36
C ASN A 174 9.67 0.50 -24.65
N THR A 175 9.99 0.25 -25.91
CA THR A 175 11.29 -0.32 -26.31
C THR A 175 12.43 0.69 -26.09
N LEU A 176 12.23 1.95 -26.48
CA LEU A 176 13.25 2.99 -26.29
C LEU A 176 13.59 3.22 -24.81
N ALA A 177 12.59 3.16 -23.92
CA ALA A 177 12.81 3.27 -22.48
C ALA A 177 13.77 2.18 -21.96
N ILE A 178 13.65 0.94 -22.49
CA ILE A 178 14.50 -0.20 -22.12
C ILE A 178 15.91 -0.05 -22.71
N GLU A 179 16.03 0.29 -23.99
CA GLU A 179 17.33 0.43 -24.66
C GLU A 179 18.14 1.62 -24.12
N GLY A 180 17.46 2.69 -23.69
CA GLY A 180 18.05 3.95 -23.28
C GLY A 180 18.54 4.00 -21.84
N ILE A 181 17.99 3.17 -20.94
CA ILE A 181 18.17 3.33 -19.49
C ILE A 181 19.64 3.27 -19.04
N LYS A 182 20.44 2.37 -19.64
CA LYS A 182 21.89 2.24 -19.34
C LYS A 182 22.71 3.47 -19.73
N HIS A 183 22.15 4.35 -20.54
CA HIS A 183 22.78 5.56 -21.05
C HIS A 183 22.14 6.84 -20.50
N ASN A 184 21.29 6.74 -19.46
CA ASN A 184 20.52 7.87 -18.91
C ASN A 184 19.71 8.59 -20.00
N ILE A 185 19.12 7.79 -20.91
CA ILE A 185 18.15 8.23 -21.90
C ILE A 185 16.78 7.74 -21.43
N HIS A 186 15.90 8.67 -21.07
CA HIS A 186 14.54 8.34 -20.64
C HIS A 186 13.56 8.66 -21.76
N CYS A 187 12.58 7.79 -21.95
CA CYS A 187 11.50 7.97 -22.92
C CYS A 187 10.17 7.82 -22.19
N ASN A 188 9.35 8.88 -22.20
CA ASN A 188 8.03 8.89 -21.58
C ASN A 188 6.97 9.30 -22.61
N THR A 189 5.73 8.88 -22.37
CA THR A 189 4.60 9.12 -23.27
C THR A 189 3.55 9.97 -22.56
N ILE A 190 3.02 10.96 -23.27
CA ILE A 190 1.87 11.76 -22.82
C ILE A 190 0.66 11.53 -23.74
N ALA A 191 -0.53 11.60 -23.17
CA ALA A 191 -1.82 11.65 -23.84
C ALA A 191 -2.51 12.96 -23.43
N PRO A 192 -2.21 14.06 -24.13
CA PRO A 192 -2.67 15.38 -23.72
C PRO A 192 -4.12 15.65 -24.13
N VAL A 193 -4.79 16.46 -23.32
CA VAL A 193 -6.10 17.04 -23.59
C VAL A 193 -5.96 18.56 -23.52
N ALA A 194 -5.94 19.21 -24.68
CA ALA A 194 -5.81 20.66 -24.80
C ALA A 194 -6.63 21.19 -25.98
N GLY A 195 -7.22 22.37 -25.77
CA GLY A 195 -7.82 23.20 -26.80
C GLY A 195 -6.78 23.61 -27.84
N SER A 196 -7.02 23.23 -29.08
CA SER A 196 -6.22 23.62 -30.23
C SER A 196 -7.08 23.59 -31.49
N ARG A 197 -6.51 24.05 -32.61
CA ARG A 197 -7.12 23.91 -33.94
C ARG A 197 -7.54 22.47 -34.27
N LEU A 198 -6.89 21.46 -33.69
CA LEU A 198 -7.24 20.05 -33.90
C LEU A 198 -8.46 19.58 -33.09
N THR A 199 -8.79 20.25 -31.97
CA THR A 199 -9.89 19.84 -31.08
C THR A 199 -11.13 20.73 -31.20
N GLU A 200 -11.03 21.88 -31.88
CA GLU A 200 -12.15 22.79 -32.15
C GLU A 200 -13.34 22.13 -32.85
N THR A 201 -13.10 21.10 -33.65
CA THR A 201 -14.16 20.38 -34.38
C THR A 201 -14.97 19.42 -33.51
N VAL A 202 -14.48 19.10 -32.31
CA VAL A 202 -15.06 18.06 -31.43
C VAL A 202 -15.38 18.54 -30.02
N MET A 203 -15.06 19.79 -29.67
CA MET A 203 -15.29 20.37 -28.35
C MET A 203 -16.06 21.69 -28.43
N PRO A 204 -16.94 22.00 -27.46
CA PRO A 204 -17.56 23.32 -27.34
C PRO A 204 -16.52 24.45 -27.18
N PRO A 205 -16.76 25.66 -27.71
CA PRO A 205 -15.80 26.77 -27.65
C PRO A 205 -15.32 27.13 -26.24
N ASP A 206 -16.21 27.12 -25.26
CA ASP A 206 -15.90 27.44 -23.87
C ASP A 206 -14.93 26.43 -23.24
N LEU A 207 -15.08 25.15 -23.63
CA LEU A 207 -14.21 24.07 -23.19
C LEU A 207 -12.83 24.16 -23.86
N VAL A 208 -12.78 24.48 -25.16
CA VAL A 208 -11.52 24.75 -25.88
C VAL A 208 -10.75 25.90 -25.22
N ALA A 209 -11.44 26.98 -24.84
CA ALA A 209 -10.82 28.12 -24.17
C ALA A 209 -10.27 27.80 -22.77
N SER A 210 -10.88 26.83 -22.08
CA SER A 210 -10.50 26.41 -20.73
C SER A 210 -9.38 25.37 -20.72
N LEU A 211 -9.27 24.54 -21.76
CA LEU A 211 -8.26 23.49 -21.89
C LEU A 211 -6.94 24.04 -22.44
N LYS A 212 -6.33 24.96 -21.72
CA LYS A 212 -5.15 25.67 -22.20
C LYS A 212 -3.90 24.77 -22.34
N PRO A 213 -3.12 24.83 -23.43
CA PRO A 213 -1.85 24.12 -23.60
C PRO A 213 -0.86 24.29 -22.43
N GLU A 214 -0.92 25.44 -21.76
CA GLU A 214 -0.15 25.84 -20.57
C GLU A 214 -0.35 24.89 -19.39
N HIS A 215 -1.46 24.15 -19.38
CA HIS A 215 -1.75 23.14 -18.35
C HIS A 215 -1.07 21.79 -18.61
N VAL A 216 -0.48 21.59 -19.80
CA VAL A 216 0.24 20.36 -20.16
C VAL A 216 1.76 20.56 -20.10
N ALA A 217 2.25 21.74 -20.50
CA ALA A 217 3.68 22.04 -20.57
C ALA A 217 4.47 21.73 -19.28
N PRO A 218 3.97 21.99 -18.06
CA PRO A 218 4.70 21.68 -16.83
C PRO A 218 5.06 20.20 -16.68
N LEU A 219 4.19 19.27 -17.11
CA LEU A 219 4.49 17.84 -17.09
C LEU A 219 5.61 17.48 -18.07
N VAL A 220 5.56 18.04 -19.29
CA VAL A 220 6.60 17.83 -20.31
C VAL A 220 7.95 18.32 -19.81
N LEU A 221 8.00 19.51 -19.21
CA LEU A 221 9.22 20.04 -18.60
C LEU A 221 9.71 19.11 -17.48
N TRP A 222 8.84 18.69 -16.56
CA TRP A 222 9.24 17.77 -15.49
C TRP A 222 9.84 16.48 -16.02
N LEU A 223 9.16 15.80 -16.96
CA LEU A 223 9.62 14.55 -17.56
C LEU A 223 10.95 14.70 -18.31
N CYS A 224 11.25 15.90 -18.80
CA CYS A 224 12.50 16.22 -19.48
C CYS A 224 13.60 16.77 -18.58
N HIS A 225 13.36 16.99 -17.29
CA HIS A 225 14.37 17.53 -16.40
C HIS A 225 15.40 16.45 -16.01
N GLU A 226 16.64 16.86 -15.73
CA GLU A 226 17.73 15.92 -15.39
C GLU A 226 17.52 15.21 -14.05
N GLN A 227 16.79 15.83 -13.12
CA GLN A 227 16.42 15.22 -11.84
C GLN A 227 15.31 14.17 -11.98
N CYS A 228 14.54 14.17 -13.08
CA CYS A 228 13.46 13.22 -13.26
C CYS A 228 14.00 11.82 -13.55
N GLN A 229 13.58 10.86 -12.74
CA GLN A 229 13.91 9.43 -12.86
C GLN A 229 12.81 8.61 -13.54
N GLU A 230 11.69 9.23 -13.91
CA GLU A 230 10.59 8.55 -14.60
C GLU A 230 11.04 8.13 -16.01
N ASN A 231 10.78 6.86 -16.37
CA ASN A 231 11.13 6.28 -17.65
C ASN A 231 10.09 5.19 -18.02
N GLY A 232 9.64 5.17 -19.27
CA GLY A 232 8.60 4.25 -19.73
C GLY A 232 7.20 4.57 -19.19
N GLY A 233 6.99 5.76 -18.63
CA GLY A 233 5.69 6.18 -18.11
C GLY A 233 4.71 6.59 -19.22
N LEU A 234 3.41 6.35 -18.98
CA LEU A 234 2.29 6.84 -19.78
C LEU A 234 1.44 7.77 -18.91
N PHE A 235 1.23 9.01 -19.35
CA PHE A 235 0.51 10.02 -18.59
C PHE A 235 -0.62 10.65 -19.38
N GLU A 236 -1.82 10.70 -18.82
CA GLU A 236 -2.87 11.60 -19.29
C GLU A 236 -2.76 12.94 -18.58
N VAL A 237 -3.02 14.02 -19.31
CA VAL A 237 -2.79 15.38 -18.78
C VAL A 237 -3.68 16.42 -19.46
N GLY A 238 -4.29 17.30 -18.67
CA GLY A 238 -5.14 18.39 -19.14
C GLY A 238 -5.80 19.12 -17.97
N ALA A 239 -6.21 20.38 -18.16
CA ALA A 239 -6.90 21.19 -17.15
C ALA A 239 -6.20 21.34 -15.77
N GLY A 240 -4.90 21.04 -15.69
CA GLY A 240 -4.13 21.02 -14.43
C GLY A 240 -4.12 19.68 -13.70
N TRP A 241 -4.82 18.67 -14.23
CA TRP A 241 -4.78 17.30 -13.74
C TRP A 241 -3.75 16.46 -14.51
N ILE A 242 -3.09 15.54 -13.81
CA ILE A 242 -2.12 14.58 -14.36
C ILE A 242 -2.42 13.21 -13.75
N GLY A 243 -2.64 12.21 -14.60
CA GLY A 243 -2.80 10.81 -14.20
C GLY A 243 -1.78 9.90 -14.87
N LYS A 244 -1.35 8.85 -14.18
CA LYS A 244 -0.43 7.84 -14.73
C LYS A 244 -1.20 6.54 -15.03
N LEU A 245 -0.96 5.98 -16.21
CA LEU A 245 -1.57 4.75 -16.67
C LEU A 245 -0.55 3.60 -16.66
N ARG A 246 -1.04 2.37 -16.46
CA ARG A 246 -0.28 1.14 -16.60
C ARG A 246 -1.20 -0.02 -16.98
N TRP A 247 -0.63 -1.10 -17.50
CA TRP A 247 -1.35 -2.34 -17.73
C TRP A 247 -1.64 -3.07 -16.42
N GLU A 248 -2.83 -3.66 -16.35
CA GLU A 248 -3.18 -4.72 -15.42
C GLU A 248 -3.54 -5.98 -16.20
N ARG A 249 -3.30 -7.14 -15.60
CA ARG A 249 -3.58 -8.43 -16.21
C ARG A 249 -4.33 -9.30 -15.23
N THR A 250 -5.41 -9.94 -15.66
CA THR A 250 -6.12 -10.94 -14.86
C THR A 250 -5.17 -12.05 -14.42
N ARG A 251 -5.53 -12.81 -13.38
CA ARG A 251 -4.80 -14.04 -13.04
C ARG A 251 -4.88 -15.06 -14.17
N GLY A 252 -5.90 -14.95 -15.03
CA GLY A 252 -6.17 -15.87 -16.13
C GLY A 252 -6.66 -17.22 -15.61
N GLN A 253 -6.81 -18.16 -16.54
CA GLN A 253 -7.22 -19.53 -16.24
C GLN A 253 -6.51 -20.50 -17.18
N VAL A 254 -5.95 -21.57 -16.62
CA VAL A 254 -5.48 -22.70 -17.43
C VAL A 254 -6.69 -23.52 -17.86
N VAL A 255 -6.99 -23.50 -19.16
CA VAL A 255 -8.16 -24.18 -19.75
C VAL A 255 -7.80 -25.45 -20.52
N ARG A 256 -6.51 -25.71 -20.73
CA ARG A 256 -6.01 -26.93 -21.37
C ARG A 256 -5.76 -28.01 -20.33
N GLN A 257 -6.01 -29.27 -20.68
CA GLN A 257 -5.71 -30.43 -19.83
C GLN A 257 -4.55 -31.24 -20.42
N LYS A 258 -3.85 -32.01 -19.57
CA LYS A 258 -2.79 -32.91 -20.00
C LYS A 258 -3.34 -33.94 -20.99
N ASN A 259 -2.59 -34.19 -22.07
CA ASN A 259 -2.93 -35.18 -23.10
C ASN A 259 -4.29 -35.00 -23.78
N LYS A 260 -4.91 -33.81 -23.68
CA LYS A 260 -6.15 -33.48 -24.40
C LYS A 260 -5.95 -32.24 -25.27
N PRO A 261 -6.57 -32.18 -26.46
CA PRO A 261 -6.60 -30.96 -27.25
C PRO A 261 -7.36 -29.88 -26.48
N MET A 262 -6.88 -28.63 -26.58
CA MET A 262 -7.62 -27.47 -26.08
C MET A 262 -8.81 -27.20 -27.01
N THR A 263 -10.00 -26.96 -26.46
CA THR A 263 -11.21 -26.72 -27.25
C THR A 263 -11.76 -25.30 -27.01
N PRO A 264 -12.49 -24.73 -28.00
CA PRO A 264 -13.19 -23.46 -27.81
C PRO A 264 -14.24 -23.50 -26.68
N GLU A 265 -14.88 -24.65 -26.45
CA GLU A 265 -15.86 -24.83 -25.37
C GLU A 265 -15.21 -24.67 -24.00
N ALA A 266 -14.00 -25.22 -23.81
CA ALA A 266 -13.25 -25.04 -22.55
C ALA A 266 -12.88 -23.58 -22.29
N VAL A 267 -12.64 -22.78 -23.34
CA VAL A 267 -12.44 -21.33 -23.23
C VAL A 267 -13.73 -20.64 -22.80
N ARG A 268 -14.84 -20.91 -23.51
CA ARG A 268 -16.17 -20.34 -23.19
C ARG A 268 -16.58 -20.65 -21.75
N ASP A 269 -16.44 -21.89 -21.32
CA ASP A 269 -16.89 -22.36 -20.00
C ASP A 269 -16.06 -21.78 -18.86
N ASN A 270 -14.90 -21.19 -19.16
CA ASN A 270 -14.03 -20.50 -18.20
C ASN A 270 -13.91 -18.98 -18.46
N TRP A 271 -14.75 -18.43 -19.34
CA TRP A 271 -14.59 -17.05 -19.79
C TRP A 271 -14.65 -16.03 -18.65
N ASP A 272 -15.59 -16.21 -17.72
CA ASP A 272 -15.72 -15.34 -16.55
C ASP A 272 -14.43 -15.32 -15.70
N LYS A 273 -13.75 -16.47 -15.57
CA LYS A 273 -12.47 -16.56 -14.83
C LYS A 273 -11.31 -15.92 -15.60
N ILE A 274 -11.30 -16.09 -16.93
CA ILE A 274 -10.28 -15.47 -17.80
C ILE A 274 -10.37 -13.94 -17.71
N CYS A 275 -11.60 -13.41 -17.63
CA CYS A 275 -11.91 -11.98 -17.59
C CYS A 275 -12.02 -11.39 -16.18
N ASP A 276 -11.72 -12.15 -15.12
CA ASP A 276 -11.79 -11.68 -13.74
C ASP A 276 -10.56 -10.83 -13.35
N PHE A 277 -10.79 -9.54 -13.08
CA PHE A 277 -9.77 -8.60 -12.63
C PHE A 277 -9.60 -8.56 -11.10
N ALA A 278 -10.39 -9.34 -10.34
CA ALA A 278 -10.14 -9.52 -8.93
C ALA A 278 -8.71 -10.06 -8.71
N ASN A 279 -7.92 -9.36 -7.88
CA ASN A 279 -6.52 -9.69 -7.62
C ASN A 279 -5.61 -9.70 -8.87
N ALA A 280 -5.93 -8.91 -9.89
CA ALA A 280 -5.11 -8.73 -11.10
C ALA A 280 -3.65 -8.38 -10.78
N THR A 281 -2.72 -8.88 -11.58
CA THR A 281 -1.29 -8.56 -11.49
C THR A 281 -0.98 -7.30 -12.29
N LYS A 282 0.21 -6.73 -12.05
CA LYS A 282 0.69 -5.49 -12.70
C LYS A 282 2.03 -5.78 -13.38
N PRO A 283 2.03 -6.57 -14.47
CA PRO A 283 3.26 -7.00 -15.12
C PRO A 283 4.04 -5.79 -15.64
N ALA A 284 5.32 -5.72 -15.30
CA ALA A 284 6.19 -4.59 -15.62
C ALA A 284 7.10 -4.84 -16.84
N ASN A 285 7.31 -6.10 -17.22
CA ASN A 285 8.21 -6.48 -18.31
C ASN A 285 7.80 -7.81 -18.97
N ILE A 286 8.45 -8.12 -20.10
CA ILE A 286 8.16 -9.33 -20.89
C ILE A 286 8.54 -10.63 -20.15
N ALA A 287 9.55 -10.61 -19.27
CA ALA A 287 10.00 -11.80 -18.54
C ALA A 287 8.95 -12.27 -17.52
N GLU A 288 8.38 -11.34 -16.74
CA GLU A 288 7.26 -11.63 -15.82
C GLU A 288 6.04 -12.20 -16.56
N SER A 289 5.80 -11.74 -17.79
CA SER A 289 4.73 -12.30 -18.62
C SER A 289 5.01 -13.76 -18.99
N LEU A 290 6.25 -14.08 -19.37
CA LEU A 290 6.68 -15.42 -19.76
C LEU A 290 6.67 -16.39 -18.57
N GLU A 291 7.09 -15.96 -17.38
CA GLU A 291 7.05 -16.77 -16.16
C GLU A 291 5.65 -17.33 -15.88
N SER A 292 4.61 -16.53 -16.10
CA SER A 292 3.22 -16.97 -15.91
C SER A 292 2.81 -18.05 -16.92
N ILE A 293 3.30 -17.98 -18.15
CA ILE A 293 3.06 -18.99 -19.19
C ILE A 293 3.79 -20.29 -18.84
N LEU A 294 5.03 -20.21 -18.37
CA LEU A 294 5.81 -21.37 -17.93
C LEU A 294 5.17 -22.04 -16.70
N SER A 295 4.66 -21.24 -15.75
CA SER A 295 3.89 -21.75 -14.62
C SER A 295 2.64 -22.51 -15.08
N ALA A 296 1.88 -21.96 -16.03
CA ALA A 296 0.72 -22.63 -16.62
C ALA A 296 1.11 -23.94 -17.34
N LEU A 297 2.25 -23.98 -18.02
CA LEU A 297 2.76 -25.21 -18.64
C LEU A 297 3.05 -26.30 -17.59
N SER A 298 3.74 -25.93 -16.51
CA SER A 298 4.04 -26.83 -15.39
C SER A 298 2.78 -27.38 -14.73
N GLN A 299 1.76 -26.52 -14.52
CA GLN A 299 0.45 -26.95 -14.02
C GLN A 299 -0.18 -28.02 -14.92
N VAL A 300 -0.18 -27.82 -16.24
CA VAL A 300 -0.73 -28.83 -17.16
C VAL A 300 0.09 -30.12 -17.15
N GLU A 301 1.42 -30.05 -17.08
CA GLU A 301 2.29 -31.23 -17.08
C GLU A 301 2.17 -32.06 -15.81
N SER A 302 1.91 -31.43 -14.66
CA SER A 302 1.69 -32.12 -13.38
C SER A 302 0.37 -32.91 -13.34
N GLY A 303 -0.56 -32.67 -14.27
CA GLY A 303 -1.88 -33.32 -14.27
C GLY A 303 -2.90 -32.66 -13.36
N GLU A 304 -2.56 -31.51 -12.76
CA GLU A 304 -3.48 -30.63 -12.07
C GLU A 304 -4.44 -30.00 -13.08
N ALA A 305 -5.56 -30.69 -13.37
CA ALA A 305 -6.68 -30.08 -14.08
C ALA A 305 -7.20 -28.92 -13.21
N GLY A 306 -7.21 -27.72 -13.80
CA GLY A 306 -7.38 -26.46 -13.09
C GLY A 306 -8.51 -26.45 -12.07
N ALA A 307 -8.13 -26.26 -10.81
CA ALA A 307 -9.02 -25.80 -9.76
C ALA A 307 -8.38 -24.53 -9.18
N ASN A 308 -9.07 -23.39 -9.31
CA ASN A 308 -8.91 -22.31 -8.35
C ASN A 308 -10.17 -22.27 -7.47
N PRO A 309 -10.01 -21.93 -6.18
CA PRO A 309 -10.89 -22.34 -5.11
C PRO A 309 -12.05 -21.35 -4.96
N THR A 310 -13.21 -21.66 -5.53
CA THR A 310 -14.55 -21.34 -4.99
C THR A 310 -15.60 -21.67 -6.04
N ALA A 311 -16.68 -22.30 -5.57
CA ALA A 311 -17.93 -22.65 -6.26
C ALA A 311 -17.91 -23.95 -7.12
N GLY A 312 -18.67 -24.95 -6.64
CA GLY A 312 -19.19 -26.04 -7.47
C GLY A 312 -19.19 -27.43 -6.84
N LEU A 313 -20.02 -27.64 -5.81
CA LEU A 313 -20.45 -28.96 -5.34
C LEU A 313 -21.08 -29.78 -6.47
N GLY A 314 -20.65 -31.04 -6.63
CA GLY A 314 -21.31 -31.98 -7.54
C GLY A 314 -20.52 -33.26 -7.80
N SER A 315 -20.64 -34.22 -6.89
CA SER A 315 -20.58 -35.67 -7.11
C SER A 315 -19.47 -36.22 -8.04
N ALA A 316 -18.44 -36.82 -7.43
CA ALA A 316 -17.87 -38.07 -7.97
C ALA A 316 -17.41 -38.98 -6.81
N ALA A 317 -18.18 -40.03 -6.57
CA ALA A 317 -17.76 -41.15 -5.73
C ALA A 317 -16.74 -42.02 -6.48
N SER A 318 -15.58 -42.28 -5.88
CA SER A 318 -14.88 -43.58 -5.91
C SER A 318 -13.56 -43.46 -5.14
N GLY A 319 -13.39 -44.32 -4.12
CA GLY A 319 -12.23 -44.29 -3.24
C GLY A 319 -10.93 -44.78 -3.87
N SER A 320 -9.82 -44.40 -3.23
CA SER A 320 -8.57 -45.13 -3.29
C SER A 320 -7.69 -44.82 -2.07
N GLY A 321 -7.65 -45.75 -1.10
CA GLY A 321 -6.47 -46.24 -0.38
C GLY A 321 -5.39 -45.33 0.23
N ALA A 322 -5.49 -44.01 0.22
CA ALA A 322 -4.47 -43.14 0.81
C ALA A 322 -4.68 -43.02 2.33
N ASN A 323 -3.64 -43.32 3.11
CA ASN A 323 -3.65 -43.16 4.57
C ASN A 323 -3.54 -41.66 4.94
N PRO A 324 -4.55 -41.06 5.62
CA PRO A 324 -4.50 -39.65 6.05
C PRO A 324 -3.26 -39.27 6.86
N ALA A 325 -2.66 -40.23 7.58
CA ALA A 325 -1.44 -40.01 8.34
C ALA A 325 -0.23 -39.62 7.46
N ALA A 326 -0.25 -39.92 6.16
CA ALA A 326 0.83 -39.59 5.23
C ALA A 326 0.93 -38.08 4.93
N ALA A 327 -0.10 -37.28 5.26
CA ALA A 327 -0.07 -35.84 5.10
C ALA A 327 0.81 -35.12 6.15
N ALA A 328 1.19 -35.80 7.24
CA ALA A 328 2.04 -35.22 8.27
C ALA A 328 3.42 -34.79 7.71
N GLY A 329 3.83 -33.57 8.03
CA GLY A 329 5.05 -32.93 7.52
C GLY A 329 4.88 -32.17 6.21
N GLN A 330 3.72 -32.24 5.55
CA GLN A 330 3.50 -31.57 4.28
C GLN A 330 3.31 -30.06 4.46
N THR A 331 4.09 -29.28 3.72
CA THR A 331 3.92 -27.83 3.59
C THR A 331 2.81 -27.53 2.58
N LEU A 332 1.86 -26.70 2.97
CA LEU A 332 0.79 -26.18 2.13
C LEU A 332 1.23 -24.85 1.48
N SER A 333 0.41 -24.33 0.56
CA SER A 333 0.72 -23.12 -0.20
C SER A 333 0.91 -21.87 0.69
N THR A 334 1.93 -21.09 0.37
CA THR A 334 2.22 -19.81 1.01
C THR A 334 1.14 -18.79 0.67
N THR A 335 0.65 -18.05 1.67
CA THR A 335 -0.41 -17.05 1.50
C THR A 335 0.05 -15.69 2.01
N SER A 336 -0.27 -14.60 1.31
CA SER A 336 -0.02 -13.23 1.78
C SER A 336 -1.31 -12.60 2.28
N PHE A 337 -1.21 -11.82 3.36
CA PHE A 337 -2.31 -11.10 3.99
C PHE A 337 -1.91 -9.64 4.21
N THR A 338 -2.58 -8.71 3.52
CA THR A 338 -2.34 -7.26 3.65
C THR A 338 -3.43 -6.64 4.51
N TYR A 339 -3.02 -5.78 5.43
CA TYR A 339 -3.92 -5.07 6.32
C TYR A 339 -3.37 -3.70 6.72
N ASP A 340 -4.25 -2.86 7.24
CA ASP A 340 -3.93 -1.59 7.84
C ASP A 340 -4.66 -1.41 9.19
N HIS A 341 -4.69 -0.19 9.69
CA HIS A 341 -5.32 0.17 10.94
C HIS A 341 -6.81 -0.21 10.98
N LEU A 342 -7.50 -0.23 9.83
CA LEU A 342 -8.91 -0.56 9.74
C LEU A 342 -9.17 -2.00 10.19
N GLN A 343 -8.38 -2.98 9.72
CA GLN A 343 -8.54 -4.37 10.15
C GLN A 343 -8.17 -4.56 11.62
N CYS A 344 -7.17 -3.83 12.13
CA CYS A 344 -6.81 -3.85 13.55
C CYS A 344 -8.00 -3.40 14.42
N ILE A 345 -8.62 -2.27 14.06
CA ILE A 345 -9.76 -1.68 14.78
C ILE A 345 -11.01 -2.56 14.65
N LEU A 346 -11.31 -3.07 13.44
CA LEU A 346 -12.45 -3.97 13.21
C LEU A 346 -12.34 -5.23 14.06
N TYR A 347 -11.16 -5.84 14.12
CA TYR A 347 -10.93 -6.99 14.98
C TYR A 347 -11.09 -6.65 16.46
N ALA A 348 -10.51 -5.53 16.91
CA ALA A 348 -10.63 -5.07 18.29
C ALA A 348 -12.10 -4.91 18.71
N LEU A 349 -12.91 -4.23 17.90
CA LEU A 349 -14.36 -4.11 18.10
C LEU A 349 -15.05 -5.49 18.08
N GLY A 350 -14.66 -6.35 17.13
CA GLY A 350 -15.15 -7.72 17.00
C GLY A 350 -14.92 -8.60 18.22
N VAL A 351 -13.92 -8.31 19.05
CA VAL A 351 -13.63 -9.02 20.32
C VAL A 351 -13.97 -8.21 21.58
N GLY A 352 -14.85 -7.21 21.42
CA GLY A 352 -15.48 -6.51 22.55
C GLY A 352 -14.74 -5.25 23.02
N MET A 353 -13.68 -4.79 22.34
CA MET A 353 -13.18 -3.45 22.62
C MET A 353 -14.27 -2.42 22.34
N SER A 354 -14.34 -1.40 23.19
CA SER A 354 -15.40 -0.40 23.15
C SER A 354 -14.90 0.89 23.77
N THR A 355 -15.36 2.01 23.21
CA THR A 355 -15.09 3.37 23.72
C THR A 355 -15.68 3.64 25.11
N LYS A 356 -16.48 2.70 25.65
CA LYS A 356 -16.93 2.73 27.06
C LYS A 356 -15.77 2.69 28.05
N ASP A 357 -14.65 2.07 27.67
CA ASP A 357 -13.44 2.02 28.46
C ASP A 357 -12.38 2.91 27.81
N PRO A 358 -11.93 3.98 28.48
CA PRO A 358 -10.89 4.86 27.94
C PRO A 358 -9.59 4.14 27.57
N ASP A 359 -9.22 3.07 28.29
CA ASP A 359 -8.00 2.30 28.03
C ASP A 359 -8.10 1.44 26.75
N HIS A 360 -9.29 1.33 26.15
CA HIS A 360 -9.45 0.69 24.85
C HIS A 360 -9.12 1.61 23.67
N LEU A 361 -9.00 2.93 23.88
CA LEU A 361 -8.82 3.90 22.78
C LEU A 361 -7.54 3.62 21.97
N LYS A 362 -6.48 3.14 22.62
CA LYS A 362 -5.23 2.71 21.97
C LYS A 362 -5.37 1.53 21.00
N PHE A 363 -6.52 0.86 20.96
CA PHE A 363 -6.82 -0.21 19.99
C PHE A 363 -7.90 0.20 18.98
N LEU A 364 -8.52 1.37 19.15
CA LEU A 364 -9.70 1.80 18.41
C LEU A 364 -9.50 3.09 17.60
N TYR A 365 -8.41 3.81 17.85
CA TYR A 365 -8.10 5.07 17.17
C TYR A 365 -6.66 5.08 16.68
N GLU A 366 -6.50 5.09 15.36
CA GLU A 366 -5.22 5.09 14.65
C GLU A 366 -4.36 6.34 14.93
N GLY A 367 -4.98 7.43 15.38
CA GLY A 367 -4.29 8.64 15.82
C GLY A 367 -3.84 8.63 17.29
N HIS A 368 -4.13 7.56 18.05
CA HIS A 368 -3.63 7.42 19.43
C HIS A 368 -2.11 7.21 19.42
N PRO A 369 -1.31 7.87 20.28
CA PRO A 369 0.15 7.77 20.26
C PRO A 369 0.68 6.35 20.50
N ASP A 370 -0.08 5.55 21.26
CA ASP A 370 0.21 4.14 21.53
C ASP A 370 -0.68 3.19 20.71
N PHE A 371 -1.20 3.64 19.55
CA PHE A 371 -2.06 2.82 18.71
C PHE A 371 -1.41 1.47 18.42
N SER A 372 -2.10 0.40 18.81
CA SER A 372 -1.56 -0.95 18.81
C SER A 372 -2.57 -1.94 18.23
N CYS A 373 -2.06 -2.97 17.57
CA CYS A 373 -2.87 -4.11 17.16
C CYS A 373 -3.02 -5.08 18.34
N LEU A 374 -4.23 -5.62 18.55
CA LEU A 374 -4.44 -6.62 19.60
C LEU A 374 -3.61 -7.89 19.30
N PRO A 375 -2.89 -8.45 20.29
CA PRO A 375 -2.05 -9.63 20.07
C PRO A 375 -2.79 -10.80 19.41
N THR A 376 -4.05 -11.03 19.79
CA THR A 376 -4.86 -12.11 19.24
C THR A 376 -5.29 -11.91 17.78
N PHE A 377 -5.12 -10.72 17.20
CA PHE A 377 -5.28 -10.51 15.75
C PHE A 377 -4.33 -11.42 14.94
N GLY A 378 -3.23 -11.87 15.54
CA GLY A 378 -2.27 -12.78 14.91
C GLY A 378 -2.87 -14.11 14.45
N VAL A 379 -4.08 -14.47 14.90
CA VAL A 379 -4.83 -15.61 14.35
C VAL A 379 -5.42 -15.33 12.97
N ILE A 380 -5.76 -14.07 12.64
CA ILE A 380 -6.49 -13.71 11.41
C ILE A 380 -5.67 -14.02 10.14
N PRO A 381 -4.41 -13.58 9.99
CA PRO A 381 -3.60 -13.95 8.81
C PRO A 381 -3.43 -15.47 8.68
N SER A 382 -3.21 -16.16 9.81
CA SER A 382 -3.02 -17.62 9.81
C SER A 382 -4.32 -18.39 9.53
N PHE A 383 -5.46 -17.89 9.99
CA PHE A 383 -6.77 -18.46 9.68
C PHE A 383 -7.06 -18.35 8.19
N SER A 384 -6.78 -17.19 7.58
CA SER A 384 -6.89 -17.02 6.12
C SER A 384 -6.03 -18.00 5.33
N ALA A 385 -4.87 -18.41 5.87
CA ALA A 385 -3.96 -19.37 5.23
C ALA A 385 -4.36 -20.85 5.41
N ILE A 386 -5.31 -21.16 6.29
CA ILE A 386 -5.79 -22.54 6.53
C ILE A 386 -7.19 -22.72 5.98
N MET A 387 -8.10 -21.80 6.33
CA MET A 387 -9.52 -21.84 5.99
C MET A 387 -9.84 -21.12 4.67
N GLY A 388 -8.83 -20.58 3.97
CA GLY A 388 -8.93 -20.06 2.59
C GLY A 388 -8.94 -21.15 1.51
N GLY A 389 -9.04 -22.42 1.89
CA GLY A 389 -9.11 -23.58 1.00
C GLY A 389 -7.91 -24.53 1.09
N GLN A 390 -6.83 -24.16 1.78
CA GLN A 390 -5.61 -24.97 1.91
C GLN A 390 -5.86 -26.25 2.71
N ILE A 391 -6.75 -26.22 3.71
CA ILE A 391 -7.12 -27.43 4.45
C ILE A 391 -7.78 -28.49 3.54
N LEU A 392 -8.45 -28.07 2.46
CA LEU A 392 -9.07 -28.98 1.49
C LEU A 392 -8.05 -29.65 0.57
N GLN A 393 -6.79 -29.21 0.59
CA GLN A 393 -5.70 -29.73 -0.23
C GLN A 393 -4.94 -30.87 0.46
N ILE A 394 -5.37 -31.30 1.65
CA ILE A 394 -4.71 -32.35 2.41
C ILE A 394 -4.92 -33.71 1.70
N PRO A 395 -3.86 -34.35 1.18
CA PRO A 395 -3.98 -35.58 0.42
C PRO A 395 -4.56 -36.72 1.26
N GLY A 396 -5.45 -37.51 0.66
CA GLY A 396 -6.05 -38.68 1.31
C GLY A 396 -7.18 -38.36 2.29
N MET A 397 -7.63 -37.10 2.36
CA MET A 397 -8.80 -36.71 3.15
C MET A 397 -9.82 -35.98 2.28
N ASP A 398 -11.07 -36.47 2.26
CA ASP A 398 -12.20 -35.73 1.71
C ASP A 398 -12.84 -34.90 2.84
N ILE A 399 -12.55 -33.60 2.85
CA ILE A 399 -12.96 -32.71 3.95
C ILE A 399 -14.16 -31.88 3.50
N ASN A 400 -15.32 -32.19 4.08
CA ASN A 400 -16.50 -31.34 3.97
C ASN A 400 -16.46 -30.26 5.06
N LEU A 401 -16.41 -28.98 4.67
CA LEU A 401 -16.39 -27.84 5.60
C LEU A 401 -17.58 -27.83 6.59
N ALA A 402 -18.74 -28.39 6.23
CA ALA A 402 -19.88 -28.51 7.15
C ALA A 402 -19.64 -29.50 8.30
N GLN A 403 -18.62 -30.36 8.18
CA GLN A 403 -18.20 -31.35 9.18
C GLN A 403 -16.90 -30.95 9.89
N VAL A 404 -16.41 -29.74 9.63
CA VAL A 404 -15.19 -29.19 10.23
C VAL A 404 -15.53 -28.43 11.50
N LEU A 405 -14.94 -28.88 12.60
CA LEU A 405 -15.03 -28.22 13.90
C LEU A 405 -13.63 -27.72 14.30
N HIS A 406 -13.53 -26.43 14.60
CA HIS A 406 -12.33 -25.87 15.18
C HIS A 406 -12.27 -26.27 16.67
N GLY A 407 -11.40 -27.22 17.03
CA GLY A 407 -11.36 -27.82 18.37
C GLY A 407 -10.42 -27.10 19.34
N GLU A 408 -9.21 -26.76 18.91
CA GLU A 408 -8.23 -26.06 19.76
C GLU A 408 -7.43 -25.04 18.96
N GLN A 409 -7.02 -23.96 19.62
CA GLN A 409 -6.16 -22.92 19.06
C GLN A 409 -4.97 -22.69 19.97
N TYR A 410 -3.78 -22.62 19.39
CA TYR A 410 -2.59 -22.02 20.00
C TYR A 410 -2.11 -20.84 19.15
N LEU A 411 -1.71 -19.75 19.79
CA LEU A 411 -1.05 -18.61 19.18
C LEU A 411 0.13 -18.21 20.04
N GLU A 412 1.30 -18.02 19.44
CA GLU A 412 2.49 -17.45 20.06
C GLU A 412 3.00 -16.29 19.23
N LEU A 413 3.25 -15.17 19.89
CA LEU A 413 3.87 -14.00 19.29
C LEU A 413 5.33 -13.93 19.70
N PHE A 414 6.18 -13.69 18.71
CA PHE A 414 7.60 -13.45 18.93
C PHE A 414 7.91 -11.96 19.06
N ARG A 415 6.93 -11.11 18.70
CA ARG A 415 6.96 -9.65 18.73
C ARG A 415 5.53 -9.09 18.64
N PRO A 416 5.31 -7.82 19.00
CA PRO A 416 4.05 -7.14 18.71
C PRO A 416 3.74 -7.13 17.21
N LEU A 417 2.45 -7.28 16.87
CA LEU A 417 2.00 -7.16 15.49
C LEU A 417 2.11 -5.70 15.02
N PRO A 418 2.58 -5.44 13.79
CA PRO A 418 2.51 -4.10 13.24
C PRO A 418 1.05 -3.66 13.08
N THR A 419 0.82 -2.36 12.95
CA THR A 419 -0.53 -1.79 12.77
C THR A 419 -0.94 -1.69 11.30
N SER A 420 -0.03 -2.02 10.39
CA SER A 420 -0.28 -2.17 8.96
C SER A 420 0.85 -2.98 8.31
N GLY A 421 0.61 -3.49 7.10
CA GLY A 421 1.63 -4.14 6.29
C GLY A 421 1.11 -5.39 5.58
N THR A 422 2.04 -6.10 4.94
CA THR A 422 1.77 -7.38 4.28
C THR A 422 2.52 -8.47 5.02
N LEU A 423 1.78 -9.44 5.54
CA LEU A 423 2.33 -10.62 6.19
C LEU A 423 2.28 -11.82 5.24
N THR A 424 3.22 -12.73 5.39
CA THR A 424 3.28 -13.98 4.63
C THR A 424 3.18 -15.16 5.57
N SER A 425 2.20 -16.04 5.36
CA SER A 425 1.96 -17.22 6.17
C SER A 425 2.35 -18.49 5.42
N VAL A 426 3.08 -19.37 6.09
CA VAL A 426 3.48 -20.70 5.61
C VAL A 426 2.82 -21.72 6.53
N SER A 427 2.00 -22.58 5.94
CA SER A 427 1.21 -23.60 6.65
C SER A 427 1.83 -24.98 6.47
N THR A 428 1.83 -25.80 7.52
CA THR A 428 2.33 -27.18 7.50
C THR A 428 1.36 -28.08 8.26
N VAL A 429 1.03 -29.24 7.72
CA VAL A 429 0.29 -30.28 8.46
C VAL A 429 1.27 -30.89 9.45
N ALA A 430 1.22 -30.48 10.71
CA ALA A 430 2.09 -31.02 11.75
C ALA A 430 1.74 -32.49 12.02
N ASP A 431 0.45 -32.83 12.04
CA ASP A 431 0.01 -34.20 12.30
C ASP A 431 -1.44 -34.48 11.90
N VAL A 432 -1.78 -35.77 11.75
CA VAL A 432 -3.15 -36.25 11.56
C VAL A 432 -3.43 -37.39 12.54
N LEU A 433 -4.46 -37.23 13.37
CA LEU A 433 -4.81 -38.15 14.45
C LEU A 433 -6.15 -38.83 14.19
N ASP A 434 -6.22 -40.12 14.48
CA ASP A 434 -7.45 -40.89 14.39
C ASP A 434 -8.19 -40.87 15.74
N LYS A 435 -9.44 -40.37 15.73
CA LYS A 435 -10.32 -40.34 16.91
C LYS A 435 -11.48 -41.34 16.80
N GLY A 436 -11.42 -42.28 15.87
CA GLY A 436 -12.46 -43.28 15.62
C GLY A 436 -13.56 -42.71 14.73
N SER A 437 -14.47 -41.90 15.28
CA SER A 437 -15.58 -41.31 14.51
C SER A 437 -15.20 -40.05 13.72
N GLY A 438 -13.91 -39.66 13.72
CA GLY A 438 -13.40 -38.46 13.05
C GLY A 438 -11.88 -38.38 13.13
N ALA A 439 -11.30 -37.44 12.39
CA ALA A 439 -9.87 -37.14 12.41
C ALA A 439 -9.59 -35.80 13.07
N VAL A 440 -8.43 -35.63 13.70
CA VAL A 440 -7.91 -34.31 14.08
C VAL A 440 -6.70 -33.99 13.22
N ILE A 441 -6.74 -32.85 12.55
CA ILE A 441 -5.62 -32.31 11.78
C ILE A 441 -4.97 -31.21 12.62
N LEU A 442 -3.68 -31.35 12.87
CA LEU A 442 -2.86 -30.31 13.48
C LEU A 442 -2.17 -29.52 12.37
N CYS A 443 -2.50 -28.23 12.25
CA CYS A 443 -1.90 -27.35 11.27
C CYS A 443 -1.06 -26.28 11.97
N ASP A 444 0.25 -26.30 11.71
CA ASP A 444 1.17 -25.26 12.13
C ASP A 444 1.22 -24.16 11.08
N VAL A 445 1.17 -22.90 11.50
CA VAL A 445 1.27 -21.74 10.60
C VAL A 445 2.29 -20.77 11.14
N LYS A 446 3.35 -20.52 10.37
CA LYS A 446 4.36 -19.50 10.66
C LYS A 446 4.07 -18.26 9.82
N THR A 447 3.96 -17.10 10.45
CA THR A 447 3.65 -15.84 9.77
C THR A 447 4.80 -14.85 9.91
N TYR A 448 5.20 -14.27 8.78
CA TYR A 448 6.37 -13.44 8.61
C TYR A 448 6.01 -12.03 8.16
N ASN A 449 6.80 -11.03 8.56
CA ASN A 449 6.83 -9.69 8.00
C ASN A 449 8.18 -9.53 7.28
N GLY A 450 8.21 -9.57 5.95
CA GLY A 450 9.47 -9.79 5.24
C GLY A 450 10.08 -11.16 5.61
N GLU A 451 11.33 -11.18 6.05
CA GLU A 451 12.03 -12.41 6.50
C GLU A 451 11.79 -12.74 7.99
N GLU A 452 11.12 -11.83 8.69
CA GLU A 452 11.08 -11.79 10.14
C GLU A 452 9.85 -12.53 10.69
N LEU A 453 10.05 -13.60 11.47
CA LEU A 453 8.95 -14.37 12.08
C LEU A 453 8.22 -13.51 13.14
N VAL A 454 6.91 -13.36 12.97
CA VAL A 454 6.06 -12.52 13.82
C VAL A 454 5.22 -13.36 14.77
N CYS A 455 4.51 -14.36 14.24
CA CYS A 455 3.71 -15.27 15.05
C CYS A 455 3.75 -16.71 14.55
N PHE A 456 3.47 -17.62 15.47
CA PHE A 456 3.21 -19.03 15.21
C PHE A 456 1.81 -19.38 15.70
N ASN A 457 1.02 -20.03 14.85
CA ASN A 457 -0.28 -20.58 15.22
C ASN A 457 -0.26 -22.10 15.07
N GLN A 458 -0.97 -22.81 15.95
CA GLN A 458 -1.33 -24.21 15.74
C GLN A 458 -2.84 -24.37 15.87
N PHE A 459 -3.47 -24.80 14.77
CA PHE A 459 -4.88 -25.12 14.70
C PHE A 459 -5.07 -26.61 14.92
N SER A 460 -6.05 -26.98 15.75
CA SER A 460 -6.54 -28.36 15.88
C SER A 460 -7.93 -28.42 15.29
N VAL A 461 -8.04 -29.05 14.13
CA VAL A 461 -9.26 -29.11 13.33
C VAL A 461 -9.81 -30.52 13.36
N PHE A 462 -11.01 -30.69 13.91
CA PHE A 462 -11.70 -31.98 13.96
C PHE A 462 -12.60 -32.12 12.73
N VAL A 463 -12.41 -33.18 11.95
CA VAL A 463 -13.23 -33.52 10.79
C VAL A 463 -14.09 -34.73 11.15
N VAL A 464 -15.39 -34.50 11.33
CA VAL A 464 -16.36 -35.54 11.65
C VAL A 464 -16.43 -36.55 10.49
N GLY A 465 -16.45 -37.85 10.78
CA GLY A 465 -16.55 -38.92 9.77
C GLY A 465 -15.23 -39.34 9.13
N ALA A 466 -14.16 -38.56 9.27
CA ALA A 466 -12.86 -38.84 8.66
C ALA A 466 -11.92 -39.77 9.48
N GLY A 467 -12.45 -40.47 10.50
CA GLY A 467 -11.68 -41.36 11.37
C GLY A 467 -11.75 -42.84 10.95
N GLY A 468 -11.16 -43.73 11.76
CA GLY A 468 -11.21 -45.17 11.55
C GLY A 468 -10.15 -45.72 10.59
N PHE A 469 -9.12 -44.93 10.30
CA PHE A 469 -7.99 -45.29 9.43
C PHE A 469 -6.83 -45.95 10.19
N GLY A 470 -6.95 -46.18 11.51
CA GLY A 470 -5.95 -46.88 12.32
C GLY A 470 -4.73 -46.04 12.69
N GLY A 471 -4.86 -44.71 12.62
CA GLY A 471 -3.78 -43.78 12.97
C GLY A 471 -3.57 -43.62 14.48
N LYS A 472 -2.51 -42.88 14.85
CA LYS A 472 -2.25 -42.55 16.26
C LYS A 472 -3.34 -41.65 16.84
N ARG A 473 -3.63 -41.82 18.13
CA ARG A 473 -4.69 -41.09 18.84
C ARG A 473 -4.21 -39.79 19.50
N SER A 474 -2.90 -39.57 19.57
CA SER A 474 -2.26 -38.40 20.20
C SER A 474 -1.00 -37.99 19.42
N SER A 475 -0.59 -36.74 19.58
CA SER A 475 0.65 -36.19 19.00
C SER A 475 1.48 -35.50 20.08
N GLU A 476 2.79 -35.71 20.06
CA GLU A 476 3.74 -34.92 20.85
C GLU A 476 3.94 -33.50 20.27
N GLN A 477 3.55 -33.28 19.01
CA GLN A 477 3.60 -31.95 18.38
C GLN A 477 2.42 -31.05 18.79
N ALA A 478 1.37 -31.63 19.38
CA ALA A 478 0.22 -30.87 19.87
C ALA A 478 0.60 -30.01 21.08
N LYS A 479 0.33 -28.70 21.02
CA LYS A 479 0.46 -27.82 22.18
C LYS A 479 -0.56 -28.21 23.24
N ALA A 480 -0.08 -28.66 24.40
CA ALA A 480 -0.92 -29.25 25.43
C ALA A 480 -1.83 -28.21 26.12
N PRO A 481 -3.12 -28.53 26.34
CA PRO A 481 -3.97 -27.73 27.22
C PRO A 481 -3.52 -27.85 28.68
N ALA A 482 -3.80 -26.82 29.48
CA ALA A 482 -3.51 -26.81 30.91
C ALA A 482 -4.81 -26.57 31.71
N PRO A 483 -5.29 -27.53 32.52
CA PRO A 483 -6.47 -27.32 33.33
C PRO A 483 -6.23 -26.21 34.39
N PRO A 484 -7.30 -25.54 34.87
CA PRO A 484 -7.15 -24.57 35.94
C PRO A 484 -6.72 -25.24 37.27
N PRO A 485 -5.96 -24.54 38.12
CA PRO A 485 -5.61 -25.01 39.45
C PRO A 485 -6.86 -25.32 40.31
N LYS A 486 -6.76 -26.31 41.21
CA LYS A 486 -7.85 -26.71 42.12
C LYS A 486 -8.00 -25.75 43.32
N ARG A 487 -8.20 -24.46 43.05
CA ARG A 487 -8.44 -23.39 44.04
C ARG A 487 -9.36 -22.32 43.44
N ALA A 488 -9.82 -21.35 44.24
CA ALA A 488 -10.58 -20.21 43.73
C ALA A 488 -9.75 -19.37 42.72
N PRO A 489 -10.41 -18.78 41.69
CA PRO A 489 -9.74 -17.88 40.74
C PRO A 489 -9.22 -16.62 41.42
N ASP A 490 -8.09 -16.12 40.93
CA ASP A 490 -7.50 -14.85 41.39
C ASP A 490 -8.27 -13.64 40.86
N ALA A 491 -8.88 -13.78 39.68
CA ALA A 491 -9.74 -12.75 39.10
C ALA A 491 -10.87 -13.38 38.28
N VAL A 492 -12.01 -12.69 38.25
CA VAL A 492 -13.18 -13.07 37.44
C VAL A 492 -13.67 -11.82 36.73
N VAL A 493 -13.75 -11.88 35.40
CA VAL A 493 -14.31 -10.80 34.57
C VAL A 493 -15.56 -11.33 33.87
N ILE A 494 -16.63 -10.54 33.90
CA ILE A 494 -17.89 -10.86 33.23
C ILE A 494 -18.17 -9.76 32.23
N GLU A 495 -18.33 -10.12 30.96
CA GLU A 495 -18.66 -9.16 29.91
C GLU A 495 -19.69 -9.73 28.93
N SER A 496 -20.71 -8.93 28.62
CA SER A 496 -21.75 -9.30 27.66
C SER A 496 -21.30 -9.05 26.23
N THR A 497 -21.46 -10.07 25.38
CA THR A 497 -21.36 -9.90 23.93
C THR A 497 -22.59 -9.15 23.43
N THR A 498 -22.47 -8.46 22.29
CA THR A 498 -23.64 -7.87 21.63
C THR A 498 -24.42 -8.92 20.84
N ARG A 499 -25.69 -8.67 20.51
CA ARG A 499 -26.45 -9.54 19.60
C ARG A 499 -25.81 -9.65 18.22
N ASP A 500 -25.13 -8.59 17.78
CA ASP A 500 -24.46 -8.50 16.49
C ASP A 500 -22.98 -8.91 16.54
N GLN A 501 -22.51 -9.48 17.66
CA GLN A 501 -21.08 -9.72 17.87
C GLN A 501 -20.47 -10.63 16.81
N ALA A 502 -21.19 -11.68 16.40
CA ALA A 502 -20.76 -12.58 15.33
C ALA A 502 -20.77 -11.89 13.95
N ALA A 503 -21.76 -11.02 13.71
CA ALA A 503 -21.87 -10.24 12.48
C ALA A 503 -20.76 -9.21 12.33
N LEU A 504 -20.25 -8.67 13.44
CA LEU A 504 -19.09 -7.79 13.48
C LEU A 504 -17.78 -8.57 13.37
N TYR A 505 -17.60 -9.62 14.18
CA TYR A 505 -16.35 -10.39 14.20
C TYR A 505 -16.01 -11.02 12.84
N ARG A 506 -17.01 -11.54 12.11
CA ARG A 506 -16.80 -12.13 10.77
C ARG A 506 -16.14 -11.19 9.76
N LEU A 507 -16.30 -9.87 9.92
CA LEU A 507 -15.65 -8.87 9.07
C LEU A 507 -14.12 -8.88 9.21
N SER A 508 -13.59 -9.55 10.23
CA SER A 508 -12.15 -9.81 10.40
C SER A 508 -11.64 -10.95 9.50
N GLY A 509 -12.52 -11.70 8.82
CA GLY A 509 -12.11 -12.68 7.79
C GLY A 509 -12.70 -14.08 7.91
N ASP A 510 -13.52 -14.38 8.93
CA ASP A 510 -14.22 -15.67 9.04
C ASP A 510 -15.66 -15.56 8.56
N TRP A 511 -15.85 -15.84 7.28
CA TRP A 511 -17.12 -15.67 6.56
C TRP A 511 -18.06 -16.86 6.67
N ASN A 512 -17.77 -17.87 7.50
CA ASN A 512 -18.58 -19.09 7.61
C ASN A 512 -20.07 -18.75 7.91
N PRO A 513 -21.03 -19.17 7.05
CA PRO A 513 -22.45 -18.85 7.21
C PRO A 513 -23.05 -19.33 8.53
N LEU A 514 -22.46 -20.35 9.18
CA LEU A 514 -22.83 -20.85 10.50
C LEU A 514 -23.02 -19.75 11.56
N HIS A 515 -22.27 -18.66 11.42
CA HIS A 515 -22.25 -17.58 12.40
C HIS A 515 -23.23 -16.44 12.12
N ILE A 516 -24.01 -16.52 11.03
CA ILE A 516 -24.94 -15.43 10.65
C ILE A 516 -26.26 -15.92 10.04
N ASP A 517 -26.27 -17.02 9.29
CA ASP A 517 -27.44 -17.55 8.59
C ASP A 517 -28.13 -18.63 9.45
N PRO A 518 -29.38 -18.41 9.90
CA PRO A 518 -30.13 -19.39 10.67
C PRO A 518 -30.35 -20.73 9.94
N SER A 519 -30.53 -20.71 8.61
CA SER A 519 -30.78 -21.92 7.82
C SER A 519 -29.54 -22.81 7.78
N PHE A 520 -28.38 -22.18 7.59
CA PHE A 520 -27.10 -22.88 7.60
C PHE A 520 -26.74 -23.38 9.00
N ALA A 521 -26.98 -22.57 10.03
CA ALA A 521 -26.76 -22.98 11.42
C ALA A 521 -27.59 -24.21 11.80
N ALA A 522 -28.87 -24.25 11.39
CA ALA A 522 -29.75 -25.41 11.58
C ALA A 522 -29.23 -26.66 10.86
N MET A 523 -28.74 -26.51 9.63
CA MET A 523 -28.13 -27.62 8.87
C MET A 523 -26.88 -28.18 9.56
N ALA A 524 -26.11 -27.32 10.21
CA ALA A 524 -24.93 -27.70 11.00
C ALA A 524 -25.26 -28.19 12.42
N GLY A 525 -26.56 -28.34 12.77
CA GLY A 525 -27.00 -28.89 14.05
C GLY A 525 -27.17 -27.87 15.19
N PHE A 526 -27.17 -26.58 14.89
CA PHE A 526 -27.37 -25.51 15.88
C PHE A 526 -28.76 -24.86 15.74
N LYS A 527 -29.42 -24.58 16.87
CA LYS A 527 -30.76 -23.96 16.85
C LYS A 527 -30.76 -22.52 16.32
N THR A 528 -29.64 -21.82 16.49
CA THR A 528 -29.43 -20.42 16.08
C THR A 528 -27.97 -20.24 15.68
N PRO A 529 -27.63 -19.19 14.92
CA PRO A 529 -26.23 -18.83 14.68
C PRO A 529 -25.46 -18.68 16.00
N ILE A 530 -24.26 -19.24 16.03
CA ILE A 530 -23.38 -19.22 17.21
C ILE A 530 -22.25 -18.21 17.02
N LEU A 531 -21.69 -17.71 18.10
CA LEU A 531 -20.50 -16.88 18.09
C LEU A 531 -19.27 -17.71 17.69
N HIS A 532 -18.36 -17.12 16.93
CA HIS A 532 -17.08 -17.75 16.60
C HIS A 532 -16.30 -18.12 17.88
N GLY A 533 -15.74 -19.33 17.93
CA GLY A 533 -14.85 -19.72 19.03
C GLY A 533 -13.68 -18.74 19.19
N LEU A 534 -13.09 -18.32 18.06
CA LEU A 534 -12.01 -17.34 18.03
C LEU A 534 -12.42 -15.93 18.51
N CYS A 535 -13.71 -15.58 18.46
CA CYS A 535 -14.21 -14.36 19.09
C CYS A 535 -14.17 -14.50 20.62
N SER A 536 -14.72 -15.59 21.18
CA SER A 536 -14.67 -15.87 22.64
C SER A 536 -13.23 -15.97 23.17
N PHE A 537 -12.33 -16.51 22.36
CA PHE A 537 -10.87 -16.52 22.58
C PHE A 537 -10.31 -15.10 22.70
N GLY A 538 -10.67 -14.18 21.79
CA GLY A 538 -10.25 -12.78 21.85
C GLY A 538 -10.75 -12.06 23.10
N PHE A 539 -12.01 -12.27 23.49
CA PHE A 539 -12.55 -11.76 24.75
C PHE A 539 -11.73 -12.23 25.96
N ALA A 540 -11.48 -13.54 26.06
CA ALA A 540 -10.74 -14.10 27.19
C ALA A 540 -9.28 -13.58 27.25
N ALA A 541 -8.61 -13.46 26.10
CA ALA A 541 -7.28 -12.89 26.02
C ALA A 541 -7.25 -11.41 26.47
N ARG A 542 -8.24 -10.62 26.05
CA ARG A 542 -8.37 -9.22 26.47
C ARG A 542 -8.60 -9.10 27.98
N HIS A 543 -9.44 -9.96 28.57
CA HIS A 543 -9.63 -9.99 30.02
C HIS A 543 -8.31 -10.24 30.76
N VAL A 544 -7.47 -11.15 30.27
CA VAL A 544 -6.13 -11.37 30.83
C VAL A 544 -5.22 -10.17 30.63
N LEU A 545 -5.17 -9.60 29.42
CA LEU A 545 -4.33 -8.44 29.12
C LEU A 545 -4.67 -7.26 30.01
N LYS A 546 -5.96 -6.96 30.17
CA LYS A 546 -6.41 -5.90 31.06
C LYS A 546 -6.07 -6.19 32.51
N GLN A 547 -6.31 -7.42 32.98
CA GLN A 547 -6.18 -7.76 34.39
C GLN A 547 -4.73 -7.95 34.87
N PHE A 548 -3.84 -8.44 34.01
CA PHE A 548 -2.49 -8.87 34.39
C PHE A 548 -1.37 -8.23 33.57
N ALA A 549 -1.72 -7.48 32.52
CA ALA A 549 -0.76 -6.86 31.62
C ALA A 549 -0.99 -5.35 31.41
N ASP A 550 -1.90 -4.69 32.12
CA ASP A 550 -2.23 -3.27 31.95
C ASP A 550 -2.59 -2.90 30.50
N ASN A 551 -3.20 -3.87 29.79
CA ASN A 551 -3.45 -3.79 28.35
C ASN A 551 -2.19 -3.45 27.53
N ASP A 552 -0.99 -3.81 28.00
CA ASP A 552 0.26 -3.71 27.23
C ASP A 552 0.39 -4.94 26.30
N PRO A 553 0.25 -4.75 24.97
CA PRO A 553 0.34 -5.85 24.03
C PRO A 553 1.73 -6.47 23.96
N SER A 554 2.79 -5.75 24.34
CA SER A 554 4.18 -6.26 24.34
C SER A 554 4.42 -7.33 25.41
N ARG A 555 3.56 -7.38 26.44
CA ARG A 555 3.60 -8.40 27.47
C ARG A 555 2.94 -9.71 27.06
N PHE A 556 2.16 -9.73 25.98
CA PHE A 556 1.57 -10.97 25.48
C PHE A 556 2.63 -11.87 24.86
N LYS A 557 2.71 -13.13 25.29
CA LYS A 557 3.59 -14.12 24.66
C LYS A 557 2.78 -15.15 23.89
N ALA A 558 1.88 -15.85 24.55
CA ALA A 558 1.13 -16.94 23.91
C ALA A 558 -0.23 -17.16 24.56
N ILE A 559 -1.10 -17.87 23.86
CA ILE A 559 -2.41 -18.32 24.35
C ILE A 559 -2.71 -19.72 23.80
N LYS A 560 -3.26 -20.58 24.63
CA LYS A 560 -3.82 -21.88 24.26
C LYS A 560 -5.26 -21.95 24.73
N VAL A 561 -6.16 -22.48 23.89
CA VAL A 561 -7.53 -22.79 24.29
C VAL A 561 -8.02 -24.10 23.66
N ARG A 562 -8.98 -24.76 24.32
CA ARG A 562 -9.87 -25.76 23.72
C ARG A 562 -11.31 -25.24 23.74
N PHE A 563 -11.95 -25.23 22.58
CA PHE A 563 -13.37 -24.87 22.43
C PHE A 563 -14.23 -26.07 22.82
N ALA A 564 -15.10 -25.88 23.81
CA ALA A 564 -15.87 -26.98 24.42
C ALA A 564 -17.36 -26.92 24.10
N LYS A 565 -17.94 -25.72 24.06
CA LYS A 565 -19.38 -25.49 23.84
C LYS A 565 -19.62 -24.18 23.09
N PRO A 566 -20.74 -24.06 22.34
CA PRO A 566 -21.08 -22.84 21.61
C PRO A 566 -21.49 -21.71 22.55
N VAL A 567 -21.27 -20.48 22.11
CA VAL A 567 -21.77 -19.24 22.73
C VAL A 567 -22.80 -18.64 21.78
N ILE A 568 -23.93 -18.13 22.29
CA ILE A 568 -24.91 -17.41 21.47
C ILE A 568 -24.63 -15.90 21.59
N PRO A 569 -24.54 -15.15 20.48
CA PRO A 569 -24.37 -13.69 20.53
C PRO A 569 -25.44 -13.03 21.42
N GLY A 570 -25.01 -12.15 22.33
CA GLY A 570 -25.85 -11.54 23.36
C GLY A 570 -25.69 -12.16 24.76
N GLN A 571 -25.08 -13.33 24.88
CA GLN A 571 -24.75 -13.94 26.18
C GLN A 571 -23.50 -13.32 26.81
N SER A 572 -23.34 -13.51 28.12
CA SER A 572 -22.23 -12.99 28.89
C SER A 572 -21.14 -14.01 29.11
N LEU A 573 -19.91 -13.64 28.74
CA LEU A 573 -18.71 -14.44 28.96
C LEU A 573 -18.14 -14.13 30.34
N GLN A 574 -18.06 -15.14 31.20
CA GLN A 574 -17.37 -15.10 32.48
C GLN A 574 -16.01 -15.77 32.33
N THR A 575 -14.93 -14.99 32.36
CA THR A 575 -13.55 -15.47 32.35
C THR A 575 -13.00 -15.54 33.76
N GLU A 576 -12.75 -16.74 34.23
CA GLU A 576 -12.09 -17.05 35.51
C GLU A 576 -10.59 -17.23 35.23
N MET A 577 -9.74 -16.58 36.04
CA MET A 577 -8.31 -16.48 35.79
C MET A 577 -7.51 -16.85 37.04
N TRP A 578 -6.47 -17.67 36.87
CA TRP A 578 -5.54 -18.07 37.93
C TRP A 578 -4.11 -17.78 37.50
N LYS A 579 -3.39 -16.99 38.27
CA LYS A 579 -2.00 -16.62 38.00
C LYS A 579 -1.05 -17.62 38.65
N GLU A 580 -0.17 -18.22 37.85
CA GLU A 580 0.96 -19.04 38.27
C GLU A 580 2.24 -18.57 37.57
N GLY A 581 3.01 -17.73 38.27
CA GLY A 581 4.16 -17.03 37.69
C GLY A 581 3.75 -16.11 36.54
N ASN A 582 4.26 -16.39 35.35
CA ASN A 582 3.95 -15.66 34.11
C ASN A 582 2.80 -16.27 33.30
N ARG A 583 2.26 -17.42 33.73
CA ARG A 583 1.13 -18.08 33.08
C ARG A 583 -0.16 -17.73 33.82
N ILE A 584 -1.17 -17.34 33.07
CA ILE A 584 -2.53 -17.14 33.55
C ILE A 584 -3.39 -18.28 33.00
N HIS A 585 -3.75 -19.24 33.85
CA HIS A 585 -4.73 -20.26 33.49
C HIS A 585 -6.09 -19.60 33.38
N ILE A 586 -6.87 -19.98 32.37
CA ILE A 586 -8.20 -19.40 32.11
C ILE A 586 -9.25 -20.49 31.94
N GLN A 587 -10.45 -20.19 32.41
CA GLN A 587 -11.66 -20.92 32.10
C GLN A 587 -12.74 -19.90 31.74
N CYS A 588 -13.39 -20.08 30.59
CA CYS A 588 -14.46 -19.17 30.17
C CYS A 588 -15.80 -19.91 30.18
N LYS A 589 -16.82 -19.28 30.76
CA LYS A 589 -18.19 -19.80 30.85
C LYS A 589 -19.19 -18.84 30.25
N VAL A 590 -20.31 -19.36 29.79
CA VAL A 590 -21.53 -18.57 29.61
C VAL A 590 -22.16 -18.36 30.99
N LYS A 591 -22.24 -17.12 31.46
CA LYS A 591 -22.72 -16.79 32.81
C LYS A 591 -24.16 -17.28 33.03
N GLU A 592 -24.99 -17.14 32.00
CA GLU A 592 -26.41 -17.43 32.07
C GLU A 592 -26.71 -18.93 32.23
N THR A 593 -25.87 -19.81 31.67
CA THR A 593 -26.07 -21.27 31.69
C THR A 593 -25.09 -22.02 32.58
N GLY A 594 -23.96 -21.40 32.94
CA GLY A 594 -22.84 -22.04 33.63
C GLY A 594 -22.00 -22.95 32.72
N ASP A 595 -22.32 -23.03 31.43
CA ASP A 595 -21.59 -23.87 30.49
C ASP A 595 -20.17 -23.38 30.27
N VAL A 596 -19.20 -24.26 30.44
CA VAL A 596 -17.79 -23.98 30.13
C VAL A 596 -17.59 -24.03 28.62
N VAL A 597 -17.17 -22.92 28.03
CA VAL A 597 -16.99 -22.75 26.58
C VAL A 597 -15.52 -22.77 26.16
N LEU A 598 -14.61 -22.31 27.04
CA LEU A 598 -13.16 -22.47 26.88
C LEU A 598 -12.60 -23.28 28.04
N THR A 599 -11.94 -24.39 27.71
CA THR A 599 -11.35 -25.33 28.67
C THR A 599 -9.85 -25.49 28.46
N GLY A 600 -9.13 -25.93 29.50
CA GLY A 600 -7.72 -26.27 29.41
C GLY A 600 -6.85 -25.12 28.89
N ALA A 601 -7.26 -23.89 29.17
CA ALA A 601 -6.78 -22.72 28.48
C ALA A 601 -5.81 -21.93 29.37
N TYR A 602 -4.87 -21.23 28.72
CA TYR A 602 -3.94 -20.35 29.42
C TYR A 602 -3.45 -19.24 28.50
N VAL A 603 -2.98 -18.15 29.10
CA VAL A 603 -2.21 -17.09 28.46
C VAL A 603 -0.84 -17.02 29.13
N ASP A 604 0.23 -17.10 28.36
CA ASP A 604 1.57 -16.79 28.81
C ASP A 604 1.88 -15.32 28.56
N LEU A 605 2.42 -14.66 29.58
CA LEU A 605 2.92 -13.30 29.49
C LEU A 605 4.45 -13.30 29.55
N HIS A 606 5.08 -12.31 28.93
CA HIS A 606 6.45 -11.97 29.24
C HIS A 606 6.53 -11.44 30.69
N GLY A 607 7.61 -11.79 31.39
CA GLY A 607 7.85 -11.27 32.73
C GLY A 607 7.97 -9.75 32.71
N SER A 608 7.58 -9.09 33.80
CA SER A 608 7.89 -7.67 33.94
C SER A 608 9.40 -7.50 33.86
N THR A 609 9.91 -6.82 32.85
CA THR A 609 11.28 -6.32 32.91
C THR A 609 11.37 -5.51 34.20
N LYS A 610 12.27 -5.91 35.12
CA LYS A 610 12.71 -5.03 36.23
C LYS A 610 13.53 -3.89 35.63
N ALA A 611 12.91 -3.06 34.82
CA ALA A 611 12.96 -1.65 35.10
C ALA A 611 11.60 -1.40 35.73
N SER A 612 11.56 -1.32 37.06
CA SER A 612 10.53 -0.48 37.66
C SER A 612 10.60 0.82 36.85
N PRO A 613 9.53 1.28 36.18
CA PRO A 613 9.33 2.72 36.24
C PRO A 613 9.37 2.95 37.74
N GLU A 614 10.29 3.77 38.23
CA GLU A 614 10.02 4.45 39.48
C GLU A 614 8.54 4.79 39.44
N SER A 615 7.79 4.31 40.43
CA SER A 615 6.45 4.77 40.68
C SER A 615 6.51 6.27 40.55
N LEU A 616 6.08 6.80 39.40
CA LEU A 616 5.77 8.20 39.30
C LEU A 616 4.68 8.33 40.34
N PRO A 617 4.91 9.12 41.40
CA PRO A 617 3.87 9.35 42.36
C PRO A 617 2.64 9.77 41.55
N GLN A 618 1.50 9.15 41.83
CA GLN A 618 0.23 9.80 41.61
C GLN A 618 0.22 11.05 42.50
N GLU A 619 0.93 12.08 42.05
CA GLU A 619 0.98 13.45 42.56
C GLU A 619 1.92 14.26 41.63
N GLY A 620 1.35 15.04 40.70
CA GLY A 620 2.02 16.27 40.24
C GLY A 620 2.78 16.32 38.91
N GLY A 621 2.68 15.35 38.00
CA GLY A 621 3.33 15.42 36.67
C GLY A 621 3.01 16.69 35.85
N LEU A 622 3.97 17.15 35.04
CA LEU A 622 3.81 18.30 34.13
C LEU A 622 3.23 17.86 32.79
N SER A 623 2.22 18.55 32.28
CA SER A 623 1.64 18.26 30.95
C SER A 623 2.65 18.46 29.82
N SER A 624 3.59 19.40 29.99
CA SER A 624 4.68 19.66 29.05
C SER A 624 5.65 18.49 28.86
N ASP A 625 5.76 17.56 29.82
CA ASP A 625 6.68 16.40 29.71
C ASP A 625 6.33 15.52 28.49
N LEU A 626 5.05 15.42 28.13
CA LEU A 626 4.56 14.68 26.95
C LEU A 626 5.03 15.31 25.64
N VAL A 627 5.00 16.65 25.57
CA VAL A 627 5.43 17.39 24.37
C VAL A 627 6.94 17.27 24.19
N PHE A 628 7.72 17.35 25.27
CA PHE A 628 9.17 17.15 25.19
C PHE A 628 9.52 15.71 24.80
N ALA A 629 8.80 14.70 25.30
CA ALA A 629 9.00 13.32 24.87
C ALA A 629 8.82 13.16 23.35
N GLU A 630 7.80 13.79 22.78
CA GLU A 630 7.53 13.76 21.33
C GLU A 630 8.60 14.52 20.53
N ILE A 631 9.01 15.71 20.98
CA ILE A 631 10.14 16.44 20.39
C ILE A 631 11.40 15.54 20.36
N GLY A 632 11.65 14.79 21.43
CA GLY A 632 12.76 13.86 21.52
C GLY A 632 12.67 12.72 20.49
N ARG A 633 11.48 12.16 20.26
CA ARG A 633 11.23 11.14 19.23
C ARG A 633 11.52 11.68 17.84
N ARG A 634 10.97 12.85 17.49
CA ARG A 634 11.17 13.48 16.18
C ARG A 634 12.64 13.82 15.90
N ILE A 635 13.39 14.25 16.92
CA ILE A 635 14.83 14.49 16.77
C ILE A 635 15.58 13.20 16.43
N LYS A 636 15.15 12.03 16.94
CA LYS A 636 15.76 10.74 16.54
C LYS A 636 15.50 10.41 15.07
N ASP A 637 14.31 10.72 14.57
CA ASP A 637 13.91 10.35 13.21
C ASP A 637 14.47 11.28 12.13
N VAL A 638 14.43 12.60 12.36
CA VAL A 638 14.78 13.63 11.35
C VAL A 638 15.80 14.65 11.83
N GLY A 639 16.46 14.41 12.98
CA GLY A 639 17.32 15.40 13.64
C GLY A 639 18.47 15.93 12.78
N SER A 640 19.09 15.11 11.94
CA SER A 640 20.15 15.53 11.01
C SER A 640 19.69 16.60 10.00
N GLU A 641 18.42 16.61 9.60
CA GLU A 641 17.86 17.66 8.76
C GLU A 641 17.51 18.92 9.56
N LEU A 642 16.97 18.72 10.77
CA LEU A 642 16.62 19.81 11.68
C LEU A 642 17.87 20.60 12.10
N VAL A 643 18.98 19.91 12.39
CA VAL A 643 20.27 20.55 12.72
C VAL A 643 20.74 21.47 11.59
N LYS A 644 20.67 21.01 10.33
CA LYS A 644 21.06 21.81 9.16
C LYS A 644 20.20 23.06 8.99
N LYS A 645 18.90 22.98 9.28
CA LYS A 645 17.93 24.08 9.11
C LYS A 645 18.00 25.09 10.27
N VAL A 646 18.15 24.58 11.49
CA VAL A 646 17.99 25.38 12.71
C VAL A 646 19.33 25.93 13.20
N ASN A 647 20.34 25.06 13.37
CA ASN A 647 21.71 25.37 13.81
C ASN A 647 21.78 26.17 15.13
N ALA A 648 21.08 25.69 16.18
CA ALA A 648 20.99 26.37 17.48
C ALA A 648 20.66 25.40 18.63
N VAL A 649 20.99 25.80 19.86
CA VAL A 649 20.61 25.10 21.10
C VAL A 649 19.55 25.90 21.87
N PHE A 650 18.43 25.28 22.21
CA PHE A 650 17.29 25.91 22.90
C PHE A 650 17.12 25.33 24.31
N GLY A 651 17.08 26.20 25.31
CA GLY A 651 16.77 25.84 26.69
C GLY A 651 15.32 26.16 27.04
N TRP A 652 14.72 25.35 27.90
CA TRP A 652 13.37 25.52 28.39
C TRP A 652 13.33 25.38 29.90
N GLU A 653 12.67 26.32 30.56
CA GLU A 653 12.37 26.32 31.99
C GLU A 653 10.84 26.27 32.13
N ILE A 654 10.32 25.09 32.46
CA ILE A 654 8.89 24.91 32.73
C ILE A 654 8.65 25.19 34.20
N THR A 655 7.68 26.06 34.47
CA THR A 655 7.29 26.45 35.84
C THR A 655 5.91 25.90 36.19
N LYS A 656 5.69 25.55 37.46
CA LYS A 656 4.37 25.21 38.01
C LYS A 656 4.25 25.89 39.36
N ASN A 657 3.14 26.59 39.61
CA ASN A 657 2.95 27.41 40.81
C ASN A 657 4.10 28.42 41.06
N GLY A 658 4.64 29.03 39.99
CA GLY A 658 5.69 30.05 40.07
C GLY A 658 7.10 29.56 40.39
N LYS A 659 7.32 28.24 40.50
CA LYS A 659 8.65 27.63 40.67
C LYS A 659 9.01 26.80 39.45
N THR A 660 10.30 26.77 39.08
CA THR A 660 10.80 25.88 38.02
C THR A 660 10.57 24.43 38.43
N ALA A 661 9.75 23.73 37.64
CA ALA A 661 9.36 22.35 37.85
C ALA A 661 10.13 21.38 36.92
N ALA A 662 10.55 21.84 35.74
CA ALA A 662 11.43 21.08 34.87
C ALA A 662 12.31 22.00 34.00
N GLN A 663 13.46 21.47 33.58
CA GLN A 663 14.32 22.09 32.59
C GLN A 663 14.60 21.12 31.44
N TRP A 664 14.63 21.64 30.22
CA TRP A 664 14.89 20.86 29.01
C TRP A 664 15.87 21.58 28.08
N THR A 665 16.69 20.82 27.37
CA THR A 665 17.61 21.32 26.36
C THR A 665 17.38 20.61 25.05
N ILE A 666 17.07 21.36 23.99
CA ILE A 666 16.98 20.88 22.61
C ILE A 666 18.24 21.34 21.88
N ASP A 667 19.15 20.41 21.61
CA ASP A 667 20.35 20.67 20.79
C ASP A 667 20.04 20.34 19.33
N LEU A 668 19.95 21.38 18.49
CA LEU A 668 19.85 21.26 17.03
C LEU A 668 21.02 21.97 16.36
N LYS A 669 22.20 21.86 16.97
CA LYS A 669 23.46 22.46 16.51
C LYS A 669 24.54 21.40 16.33
N ASN A 670 24.56 20.41 17.22
CA ASN A 670 25.61 19.40 17.26
C ASN A 670 25.08 18.01 16.84
N GLY A 671 25.93 17.23 16.18
CA GLY A 671 25.62 15.85 15.78
C GLY A 671 24.35 15.73 14.94
N SER A 672 23.54 14.71 15.24
CA SER A 672 22.19 14.52 14.68
C SER A 672 21.10 15.25 15.48
N GLY A 673 21.48 16.08 16.45
CA GLY A 673 20.56 16.71 17.40
C GLY A 673 20.19 15.81 18.59
N SER A 674 19.81 16.41 19.71
CA SER A 674 19.43 15.68 20.93
C SER A 674 18.45 16.47 21.80
N LEU A 675 17.74 15.76 22.68
CA LEU A 675 16.92 16.32 23.76
C LEU A 675 17.45 15.81 25.10
N ILE A 676 17.63 16.72 26.05
CA ILE A 676 18.16 16.43 27.38
C ILE A 676 17.22 17.01 28.44
N LYS A 677 16.78 16.20 29.40
CA LYS A 677 16.04 16.66 30.60
C LYS A 677 17.04 16.99 31.71
N GLY A 678 16.89 18.16 32.34
CA GLY A 678 17.75 18.63 33.43
C GLY A 678 18.48 19.94 33.12
N PRO A 679 19.22 20.48 34.11
CA PRO A 679 19.95 21.73 33.99
C PRO A 679 21.01 21.70 32.88
N HIS A 680 21.19 22.82 32.19
CA HIS A 680 22.04 22.93 31.00
C HIS A 680 23.53 22.65 31.30
N GLY A 681 24.11 21.66 30.62
CA GLY A 681 25.55 21.33 30.71
C GLY A 681 26.47 22.12 29.76
N GLY A 682 25.98 23.19 29.11
CA GLY A 682 26.71 23.92 28.07
C GLY A 682 26.05 25.24 27.65
N LYS A 683 26.62 25.93 26.65
CA LYS A 683 26.11 27.25 26.17
C LYS A 683 24.82 27.08 25.36
N VAL A 684 23.72 27.57 25.91
CA VAL A 684 22.41 27.66 25.25
C VAL A 684 22.33 28.97 24.44
N ASP A 685 21.83 28.90 23.20
CA ASP A 685 21.74 30.08 22.32
C ASP A 685 20.49 30.93 22.66
N VAL A 686 19.40 30.30 23.11
CA VAL A 686 18.17 30.96 23.59
C VAL A 686 17.46 30.11 24.65
N THR A 687 16.96 30.74 25.71
CA THR A 687 16.21 30.07 26.80
C THR A 687 14.80 30.64 26.90
N PHE A 688 13.81 29.76 26.98
CA PHE A 688 12.40 30.07 27.22
C PHE A 688 12.01 29.72 28.64
N ALA A 689 11.26 30.59 29.32
CA ALA A 689 10.63 30.28 30.59
C ALA A 689 9.12 30.51 30.50
N VAL A 690 8.32 29.51 30.88
CA VAL A 690 6.87 29.50 30.70
C VAL A 690 6.22 28.57 31.73
N SER A 691 4.96 28.81 32.11
CA SER A 691 4.24 27.85 32.97
C SER A 691 3.87 26.59 32.18
N ASP A 692 3.67 25.48 32.89
CA ASP A 692 3.20 24.24 32.31
C ASP A 692 1.87 24.43 31.57
N GLU A 693 0.93 25.21 32.14
CA GLU A 693 -0.34 25.51 31.50
C GLU A 693 -0.17 26.40 30.24
N ASP A 694 0.55 27.51 30.34
CA ASP A 694 0.73 28.44 29.22
C ASP A 694 1.54 27.80 28.08
N PHE A 695 2.48 26.90 28.40
CA PHE A 695 3.22 26.13 27.39
C PHE A 695 2.28 25.23 26.58
N MET A 696 1.36 24.55 27.26
CA MET A 696 0.36 23.72 26.59
C MET A 696 -0.59 24.55 25.73
N GLU A 697 -1.02 25.72 26.18
CA GLU A 697 -1.82 26.64 25.35
C GLU A 697 -1.05 27.10 24.11
N VAL A 698 0.26 27.34 24.23
CA VAL A 698 1.11 27.73 23.09
C VAL A 698 1.26 26.60 22.07
N VAL A 699 1.53 25.37 22.54
CA VAL A 699 1.73 24.21 21.66
C VAL A 699 0.43 23.77 20.98
N THR A 700 -0.70 23.84 21.68
CA THR A 700 -2.04 23.53 21.13
C THR A 700 -2.64 24.67 20.28
N GLY A 701 -1.91 25.77 20.10
CA GLY A 701 -2.34 26.91 19.28
C GLY A 701 -3.42 27.79 19.91
N LYS A 702 -3.81 27.53 21.17
CA LYS A 702 -4.79 28.35 21.92
C LYS A 702 -4.22 29.71 22.33
N LEU A 703 -2.91 29.78 22.55
CA LEU A 703 -2.19 31.02 22.89
C LEU A 703 -1.09 31.30 21.86
N GLN A 704 -1.17 32.42 21.16
CA GLN A 704 -0.12 32.80 20.22
C GLN A 704 1.19 33.14 20.98
N PRO A 705 2.35 32.59 20.58
CA PRO A 705 3.63 32.82 21.27
C PRO A 705 3.99 34.30 21.44
N GLN A 706 3.70 35.15 20.43
CA GLN A 706 3.94 36.59 20.50
C GLN A 706 3.09 37.26 21.58
N LYS A 707 1.81 36.87 21.70
CA LYS A 707 0.92 37.38 22.75
C LYS A 707 1.36 36.91 24.14
N ALA A 708 1.78 35.64 24.27
CA ALA A 708 2.34 35.12 25.52
C ALA A 708 3.59 35.90 25.96
N PHE A 709 4.44 36.28 25.00
CA PHE A 709 5.65 37.07 25.26
C PHE A 709 5.32 38.48 25.77
N PHE A 710 4.47 39.23 25.05
CA PHE A 710 4.08 40.58 25.47
C PHE A 710 3.29 40.60 26.79
N ALA A 711 2.56 39.54 27.10
CA ALA A 711 1.85 39.39 28.38
C ALA A 711 2.78 38.94 29.54
N GLY A 712 4.06 38.70 29.28
CA GLY A 712 5.03 38.25 30.29
C GLY A 712 4.90 36.78 30.71
N LYS A 713 4.01 36.01 30.06
CA LYS A 713 3.75 34.59 30.27
C LYS A 713 4.82 33.68 29.68
N LEU A 714 5.40 34.09 28.54
CA LEU A 714 6.56 33.46 27.92
C LEU A 714 7.73 34.43 28.00
N LYS A 715 8.80 34.08 28.73
CA LYS A 715 10.01 34.90 28.82
C LYS A 715 11.09 34.30 27.95
N VAL A 716 11.81 35.13 27.20
CA VAL A 716 12.90 34.70 26.31
C VAL A 716 14.18 35.41 26.72
N LYS A 717 15.27 34.66 26.87
CA LYS A 717 16.63 35.17 27.14
C LYS A 717 17.60 34.64 26.10
N GLY A 718 18.63 35.42 25.74
CA GLY A 718 19.61 35.03 24.72
C GLY A 718 19.29 35.63 23.34
N ASN A 719 19.66 34.92 22.26
CA ASN A 719 19.48 35.42 20.90
C ASN A 719 18.03 35.24 20.43
N ILE A 720 17.22 36.28 20.66
CA ILE A 720 15.79 36.29 20.34
C ILE A 720 15.51 36.04 18.85
N MET A 721 16.40 36.39 17.93
CA MET A 721 16.19 36.12 16.50
C MET A 721 16.13 34.62 16.19
N LEU A 722 16.80 33.78 16.99
CA LEU A 722 16.72 32.32 16.85
C LEU A 722 15.38 31.75 17.34
N SER A 723 14.61 32.49 18.16
CA SER A 723 13.29 32.03 18.60
C SER A 723 12.28 31.95 17.45
N GLN A 724 12.50 32.67 16.34
CA GLN A 724 11.65 32.58 15.15
C GLN A 724 11.80 31.24 14.42
N LYS A 725 12.96 30.58 14.54
CA LYS A 725 13.19 29.25 13.96
C LYS A 725 12.51 28.13 14.74
N LEU A 726 12.07 28.41 15.97
CA LEU A 726 11.34 27.47 16.81
C LEU A 726 10.00 27.06 16.18
N GLU A 727 9.43 27.90 15.33
CA GLU A 727 8.21 27.59 14.60
C GLU A 727 8.39 26.33 13.74
N VAL A 728 9.58 26.06 13.18
CA VAL A 728 9.89 24.82 12.43
C VAL A 728 9.78 23.56 13.30
N ILE A 729 10.01 23.70 14.60
CA ILE A 729 9.88 22.62 15.58
C ILE A 729 8.41 22.49 16.01
N LEU A 730 7.71 23.61 16.25
CA LEU A 730 6.39 23.63 16.87
C LEU A 730 5.18 23.57 15.90
N LYS A 731 5.31 23.99 14.63
CA LYS A 731 4.17 24.14 13.70
C LYS A 731 3.44 22.84 13.36
N ASP A 732 4.13 21.71 13.40
CA ASP A 732 3.50 20.41 13.10
C ASP A 732 2.77 19.81 14.31
N TYR A 733 2.88 20.42 15.50
CA TYR A 733 2.17 19.99 16.71
C TYR A 733 0.85 20.74 16.95
N ALA A 734 0.58 21.81 16.18
CA ALA A 734 -0.68 22.56 16.25
C ALA A 734 -1.91 21.81 15.65
N LYS A 735 -1.74 20.53 15.29
CA LYS A 735 -2.80 19.63 14.82
C LYS A 735 -2.96 18.36 15.67
N LEU A 736 -2.42 18.36 16.90
CA LEU A 736 -2.67 17.34 17.92
C LEU A 736 -3.86 17.73 18.80
#